data_AF-A0AAE9E8Z2-F1
#
_entry.id   AF-A0AAE9E8Z2-F1
#
_cell.length_a   1.000
_cell.length_b   1.000
_cell.length_c   1.000
_cell.angle_alpha   90.00
_cell.angle_beta   90.00
_cell.angle_gamma   90.00
#
_symmetry.space_group_name_H-M   'P 1'
#
loop_
_entity.id
_entity.type
_entity.pdbx_description
1 polymer ?
#
loop_
_entity_poly.entity_id
_entity_poly.type
_entity_poly.pdbx_seq_one_letter_code
_entity_poly.pdbx_strand_id
1 'polypeptide(L)'
;MEKIEQYQCPTVSCGNYDIHFSHVKEYVVSNLAVEMPPTCQAPLVSIPGDVADYGVKFAETSINPTDGRFRMYDSIEELTANIRKFKNFPEAHRYFEEQSFAFDPVTIYTNLEGEEYINKSDMYALLQNMTLRISPREDKFQPMSHIFIGRYLKKLHQKSNGFLEFVKVADIDFEQIEKEIQEAHSTATNKEIQGMVNMAKSASKKTLNAEMKRLNAEGWNNRDFKVEFEVWRITDTNIVADVFRQTFLDLKAMIGLKKIVEKRTHLFKWNIAANASKVPIAVRLFEDGELSYVMKTELDNAIVRYTKKGKVTEEVGPIISTIDFKDIEENYKEIFDKIQFIRYPIARTKHKPVYVQGPNRRDFCVLIVDGFFDVMASTIMGPFIFHKAENWNKLGPFFTELDKVFKAECPPQSFIKVSYINDLRAETEAFLKTIDPGRPSFEGVRPMDYDLTRLGETLRIDKTIHPNLPNPDQLVQFLVGRKTDPMTPNELYDGFEQCFITRILVQEKNLRNFVHVQQGCRRYLMSKRVCEDCEAMIASLVTDITNREEEVFESGIREQVSEILERSVDQDRSMALWTAALEWRVVAMGGKVTIKEEGSQEEDDDKTNFEKEVERQGVLLTQIACLDYEEDSNPEES
;
A
#
# COMPACT_ATOMS: atom_id res chain seq x y z
N MET A 1 0.94 -23.58 -1.16
CA MET A 1 1.09 -22.51 -2.18
C MET A 1 0.74 -22.95 -3.60
N GLU A 2 1.40 -23.97 -4.18
CA GLU A 2 1.20 -24.38 -5.59
C GLU A 2 -0.28 -24.55 -6.01
N LYS A 3 -1.11 -25.14 -5.14
CA LYS A 3 -2.54 -25.35 -5.41
C LYS A 3 -3.39 -24.07 -5.44
N ILE A 4 -3.00 -23.00 -4.74
CA ILE A 4 -3.70 -21.70 -4.79
C ILE A 4 -3.10 -20.83 -5.89
N GLU A 5 -1.79 -20.91 -6.14
CA GLU A 5 -1.12 -20.18 -7.21
C GLU A 5 -1.72 -20.49 -8.59
N GLN A 6 -2.13 -21.74 -8.84
CA GLN A 6 -2.89 -22.05 -10.06
C GLN A 6 -4.26 -21.37 -10.14
N TYR A 7 -4.84 -20.92 -9.03
CA TYR A 7 -6.10 -20.14 -9.02
C TYR A 7 -5.88 -18.68 -8.69
N GLN A 8 -4.63 -18.20 -8.64
CA GLN A 8 -4.36 -16.78 -8.77
C GLN A 8 -4.81 -16.41 -10.19
N CYS A 9 -5.78 -15.51 -10.30
CA CYS A 9 -6.12 -14.99 -11.61
C CYS A 9 -4.87 -14.31 -12.15
N PRO A 10 -4.33 -14.69 -13.33
CA PRO A 10 -3.24 -13.95 -13.93
C PRO A 10 -3.73 -12.51 -14.05
N THR A 11 -3.00 -11.58 -13.44
CA THR A 11 -3.21 -10.13 -13.55
C THR A 11 -3.43 -9.70 -15.01
N VAL A 12 -2.90 -10.47 -15.96
CA VAL A 12 -3.03 -10.31 -17.41
C VAL A 12 -4.45 -10.64 -17.94
N SER A 13 -5.17 -11.62 -17.38
CA SER A 13 -6.53 -11.97 -17.85
C SER A 13 -7.63 -11.06 -17.30
N CYS A 14 -7.33 -10.36 -16.19
CA CYS A 14 -8.11 -9.23 -15.67
C CYS A 14 -7.62 -7.86 -16.18
N GLY A 15 -6.57 -7.85 -17.01
CA GLY A 15 -5.61 -6.75 -17.16
C GLY A 15 -6.13 -5.40 -17.64
N ASN A 16 -7.44 -5.24 -17.83
CA ASN A 16 -8.04 -4.07 -18.42
C ASN A 16 -9.18 -3.47 -17.58
N TYR A 17 -9.56 -4.04 -16.44
CA TYR A 17 -10.74 -3.55 -15.69
C TYR A 17 -10.56 -3.58 -14.17
N ASP A 18 -9.34 -3.39 -13.70
CA ASP A 18 -8.98 -3.59 -12.31
C ASP A 18 -8.96 -2.31 -11.47
N ILE A 19 -8.91 -1.14 -12.11
CA ILE A 19 -8.94 0.18 -11.47
C ILE A 19 -10.28 0.89 -11.73
N HIS A 20 -10.83 1.52 -10.70
CA HIS A 20 -12.09 2.26 -10.71
C HIS A 20 -11.87 3.69 -10.21
N PHE A 21 -12.80 4.59 -10.52
CA PHE A 21 -12.71 5.99 -10.11
C PHE A 21 -12.62 6.12 -8.60
N SER A 22 -13.33 5.30 -7.82
CA SER A 22 -13.22 5.31 -6.36
C SER A 22 -11.82 4.90 -5.86
N HIS A 23 -11.11 4.02 -6.56
CA HIS A 23 -9.73 3.67 -6.22
C HIS A 23 -8.80 4.86 -6.46
N VAL A 24 -8.93 5.50 -7.63
CA VAL A 24 -8.14 6.69 -7.98
C VAL A 24 -8.45 7.82 -7.01
N LYS A 25 -9.73 8.17 -6.82
CA LYS A 25 -10.21 9.24 -5.94
C LYS A 25 -9.77 9.05 -4.49
N GLU A 26 -9.79 7.81 -4.01
CA GLU A 26 -9.31 7.51 -2.67
C GLU A 26 -7.78 7.60 -2.59
N TYR A 27 -7.05 7.13 -3.60
CA TYR A 27 -5.58 7.10 -3.58
C TYR A 27 -4.95 8.48 -3.74
N VAL A 28 -5.43 9.27 -4.70
CA VAL A 28 -4.85 10.57 -5.03
C VAL A 28 -5.42 11.66 -4.13
N VAL A 29 -4.64 12.72 -3.96
CA VAL A 29 -5.07 13.91 -3.22
C VAL A 29 -6.34 14.52 -3.85
N SER A 30 -7.30 14.94 -3.02
CA SER A 30 -8.72 15.23 -3.35
C SER A 30 -8.98 16.14 -4.56
N ASN A 31 -8.02 16.97 -4.93
CA ASN A 31 -8.13 17.96 -6.02
C ASN A 31 -7.49 17.50 -7.35
N LEU A 32 -6.90 16.30 -7.39
CA LEU A 32 -6.29 15.74 -8.60
C LEU A 32 -7.22 14.77 -9.34
N ALA A 33 -8.17 14.16 -8.63
CA ALA A 33 -9.20 13.34 -9.26
C ALA A 33 -10.21 14.22 -9.99
N VAL A 34 -10.46 13.94 -11.26
CA VAL A 34 -11.47 14.63 -12.07
C VAL A 34 -12.81 13.94 -11.86
N GLU A 35 -13.83 14.68 -11.44
CA GLU A 35 -15.18 14.11 -11.29
C GLU A 35 -15.67 13.52 -12.61
N MET A 36 -15.81 12.20 -12.65
CA MET A 36 -16.34 11.50 -13.81
C MET A 36 -17.87 11.45 -13.76
N PRO A 37 -18.57 11.64 -14.90
CA PRO A 37 -20.01 11.40 -14.98
C PRO A 37 -20.35 9.99 -14.47
N PRO A 38 -21.50 9.76 -13.82
CA PRO A 38 -21.90 8.43 -13.33
C PRO A 38 -21.87 7.33 -14.41
N THR A 39 -22.07 7.70 -15.67
CA THR A 39 -22.01 6.81 -16.84
C THR A 39 -20.60 6.38 -17.26
N CYS A 40 -19.56 7.05 -16.75
CA CYS A 40 -18.15 6.80 -17.05
C CYS A 40 -17.35 6.37 -15.81
N GLN A 41 -17.99 6.28 -14.63
CA GLN A 41 -17.34 5.82 -13.41
C GLN A 41 -16.98 4.33 -13.50
N ALA A 42 -17.82 3.53 -14.17
CA ALA A 42 -17.48 2.16 -14.53
C ALA A 42 -16.89 2.11 -15.95
N PRO A 43 -15.90 1.24 -16.20
CA PRO A 43 -15.45 0.90 -17.52
C PRO A 43 -16.62 0.45 -18.36
N LEU A 44 -17.01 1.29 -19.32
CA LEU A 44 -17.85 0.83 -20.40
C LEU A 44 -17.08 -0.31 -21.06
N VAL A 45 -17.71 -1.48 -21.15
CA VAL A 45 -17.22 -2.60 -21.93
C VAL A 45 -17.17 -2.14 -23.38
N SER A 46 -16.10 -1.45 -23.76
CA SER A 46 -15.82 -1.16 -25.15
C SER A 46 -15.59 -2.51 -25.83
N ILE A 47 -16.17 -2.62 -27.01
CA ILE A 47 -16.19 -3.80 -27.88
C ILE A 47 -14.83 -4.51 -27.90
N PRO A 48 -14.80 -5.85 -27.97
CA PRO A 48 -13.54 -6.62 -28.02
C PRO A 48 -12.63 -6.15 -29.16
N GLY A 49 -11.45 -5.66 -28.81
CA GLY A 49 -10.37 -5.28 -29.71
C GLY A 49 -9.27 -4.56 -28.94
N ASP A 50 -8.05 -5.10 -29.01
CA ASP A 50 -6.78 -4.61 -28.43
C ASP A 50 -6.88 -3.40 -27.49
N VAL A 51 -7.05 -3.68 -26.19
CA VAL A 51 -6.80 -2.65 -25.18
C VAL A 51 -5.89 -3.25 -24.12
N ALA A 52 -4.63 -3.53 -24.45
CA ALA A 52 -3.64 -3.63 -23.38
C ALA A 52 -3.70 -2.32 -22.56
N ASP A 53 -3.88 -2.46 -21.25
CA ASP A 53 -3.70 -1.41 -20.24
C ASP A 53 -4.84 -0.37 -20.08
N TYR A 54 -6.09 -0.84 -20.06
CA TYR A 54 -7.22 0.04 -19.76
C TYR A 54 -7.20 0.59 -18.32
N GLY A 55 -6.64 -0.13 -17.34
CA GLY A 55 -6.46 0.39 -15.97
C GLY A 55 -5.62 1.68 -15.96
N VAL A 56 -4.52 1.72 -16.70
CA VAL A 56 -3.70 2.93 -16.89
C VAL A 56 -4.46 4.03 -17.61
N LYS A 57 -5.10 3.73 -18.76
CA LYS A 57 -5.91 4.73 -19.49
C LYS A 57 -7.04 5.31 -18.65
N PHE A 58 -7.66 4.48 -17.82
CA PHE A 58 -8.73 4.88 -16.93
C PHE A 58 -8.20 5.79 -15.81
N ALA A 59 -7.07 5.41 -15.19
CA ALA A 59 -6.39 6.27 -14.22
C ALA A 59 -5.98 7.61 -14.84
N GLU A 60 -5.43 7.60 -16.05
CA GLU A 60 -5.04 8.79 -16.81
C GLU A 60 -6.23 9.74 -17.04
N THR A 61 -7.38 9.18 -17.43
CA THR A 61 -8.61 9.95 -17.65
C THR A 61 -9.27 10.42 -16.35
N SER A 62 -9.01 9.72 -15.24
CA SER A 62 -9.55 10.02 -13.91
C SER A 62 -8.77 11.10 -13.16
N ILE A 63 -7.65 11.56 -13.72
CA ILE A 63 -6.76 12.53 -13.11
C ILE A 63 -6.73 13.77 -13.99
N ASN A 64 -6.41 14.93 -13.42
CA ASN A 64 -6.14 16.13 -14.19
C ASN A 64 -4.65 16.17 -14.60
N PRO A 65 -4.28 15.73 -15.82
CA PRO A 65 -2.87 15.69 -16.25
C PRO A 65 -2.27 17.08 -16.44
N THR A 66 -3.10 18.12 -16.50
CA THR A 66 -2.63 19.52 -16.58
C THR A 66 -2.19 20.07 -15.22
N ASP A 67 -2.51 19.36 -14.14
CA ASP A 67 -2.06 19.70 -12.80
C ASP A 67 -0.63 19.21 -12.56
N GLY A 68 0.29 20.14 -12.35
CA GLY A 68 1.69 19.83 -12.10
C GLY A 68 1.94 18.89 -10.92
N ARG A 69 1.00 18.83 -9.95
CA ARG A 69 1.09 17.93 -8.78
C ARG A 69 0.99 16.46 -9.16
N PHE A 70 0.49 16.10 -10.34
CA PHE A 70 0.49 14.70 -10.80
C PHE A 70 1.90 14.06 -10.75
N ARG A 71 2.94 14.87 -10.97
CA ARG A 71 4.33 14.43 -10.93
C ARG A 71 4.78 13.90 -9.56
N MET A 72 4.02 14.15 -8.49
CA MET A 72 4.25 13.51 -7.19
C MET A 72 4.08 11.99 -7.23
N TYR A 73 3.37 11.45 -8.23
CA TYR A 73 3.18 10.00 -8.41
C TYR A 73 4.14 9.40 -9.45
N ASP A 74 5.14 10.18 -9.89
CA ASP A 74 6.14 9.82 -10.91
C ASP A 74 5.53 9.65 -12.32
N SER A 75 4.97 8.48 -12.60
CA SER A 75 4.36 8.12 -13.89
C SER A 75 2.95 7.54 -13.70
N ILE A 76 2.17 7.46 -14.77
CA ILE A 76 0.83 6.86 -14.70
C ILE A 76 0.91 5.34 -14.42
N GLU A 77 1.98 4.71 -14.89
CA GLU A 77 2.30 3.31 -14.66
C GLU A 77 2.62 3.06 -13.18
N GLU A 78 3.48 3.89 -12.58
CA GLU A 78 3.82 3.81 -11.15
C GLU A 78 2.62 4.11 -10.26
N LEU A 79 1.81 5.12 -10.61
CA LEU A 79 0.56 5.40 -9.92
C LEU A 79 -0.39 4.21 -9.95
N THR A 80 -0.63 3.66 -11.14
CA THR A 80 -1.49 2.50 -11.34
C THR A 80 -0.99 1.28 -10.57
N ALA A 81 0.33 1.04 -10.55
CA ALA A 81 0.96 -0.02 -9.76
C ALA A 81 0.72 0.18 -8.25
N ASN A 82 0.84 1.41 -7.76
CA ASN A 82 0.56 1.73 -6.36
C ASN A 82 -0.93 1.62 -6.02
N ILE A 83 -1.84 2.04 -6.90
CA ILE A 83 -3.29 1.86 -6.71
C ILE A 83 -3.65 0.37 -6.61
N ARG A 84 -3.03 -0.47 -7.45
CA ARG A 84 -3.21 -1.94 -7.39
C ARG A 84 -2.76 -2.51 -6.05
N LYS A 85 -1.63 -2.04 -5.51
CA LYS A 85 -1.18 -2.41 -4.15
C LYS A 85 -2.16 -1.90 -3.08
N PHE A 86 -2.60 -0.65 -3.19
CA PHE A 86 -3.48 0.00 -2.22
C PHE A 86 -4.83 -0.69 -2.07
N LYS A 87 -5.48 -1.02 -3.18
CA LYS A 87 -6.81 -1.65 -3.17
C LYS A 87 -6.78 -3.12 -2.76
N ASN A 88 -5.60 -3.75 -2.72
CA ASN A 88 -5.47 -5.18 -2.46
C ASN A 88 -5.51 -5.49 -0.95
N PHE A 89 -6.71 -5.45 -0.37
CA PHE A 89 -6.96 -5.89 1.00
C PHE A 89 -8.28 -6.67 1.11
N PRO A 90 -8.41 -7.58 2.10
CA PRO A 90 -9.62 -8.36 2.28
C PRO A 90 -10.87 -7.48 2.42
N GLU A 91 -11.89 -7.78 1.61
CA GLU A 91 -13.14 -7.03 1.49
C GLU A 91 -13.04 -5.57 1.01
N ALA A 92 -12.03 -5.21 0.22
CA ALA A 92 -11.93 -3.88 -0.38
C ALA A 92 -13.23 -3.46 -1.11
N HIS A 93 -13.93 -4.40 -1.75
CA HIS A 93 -15.24 -4.16 -2.36
C HIS A 93 -16.31 -3.62 -1.40
N ARG A 94 -16.19 -3.88 -0.10
CA ARG A 94 -17.09 -3.32 0.93
C ARG A 94 -16.71 -1.89 1.29
N TYR A 95 -15.40 -1.57 1.31
CA TYR A 95 -14.92 -0.21 1.57
C TYR A 95 -15.30 0.74 0.43
N PHE A 96 -14.99 0.37 -0.80
CA PHE A 96 -15.25 1.19 -1.98
C PHE A 96 -16.73 1.20 -2.41
N GLU A 97 -17.59 0.53 -1.63
CA GLU A 97 -18.99 0.22 -1.97
C GLU A 97 -19.15 -0.41 -3.35
N GLU A 98 -18.10 -1.09 -3.81
CA GLU A 98 -17.93 -1.44 -5.21
C GLU A 98 -18.33 -2.89 -5.49
N GLN A 99 -19.58 -3.07 -5.88
CA GLN A 99 -20.10 -4.36 -6.34
C GLN A 99 -19.65 -4.67 -7.76
N SER A 100 -19.24 -3.66 -8.51
CA SER A 100 -19.10 -3.70 -9.96
C SER A 100 -18.03 -4.66 -10.48
N PHE A 101 -17.00 -4.97 -9.69
CA PHE A 101 -15.83 -5.70 -10.18
C PHE A 101 -15.59 -7.07 -9.54
N ALA A 102 -14.51 -7.69 -10.03
CA ALA A 102 -13.78 -8.76 -9.40
C ALA A 102 -13.61 -8.63 -7.88
N PHE A 103 -13.31 -9.77 -7.25
CA PHE A 103 -12.49 -9.74 -6.05
C PHE A 103 -11.02 -9.44 -6.39
N ASP A 104 -10.32 -8.87 -5.43
CA ASP A 104 -8.86 -8.74 -5.47
C ASP A 104 -8.18 -10.13 -5.34
N PRO A 105 -6.88 -10.23 -5.66
CA PRO A 105 -6.13 -11.47 -5.53
C PRO A 105 -6.21 -12.08 -4.13
N VAL A 106 -6.23 -13.42 -4.07
CA VAL A 106 -6.26 -14.15 -2.80
C VAL A 106 -4.91 -14.00 -2.11
N THR A 107 -4.91 -13.54 -0.86
CA THR A 107 -3.69 -13.48 -0.04
C THR A 107 -3.57 -14.73 0.83
N ILE A 108 -2.40 -15.38 0.77
CA ILE A 108 -2.05 -16.51 1.64
C ILE A 108 -1.20 -15.98 2.78
N TYR A 109 -1.61 -16.31 4.00
CA TYR A 109 -0.91 -15.98 5.23
C TYR A 109 -0.32 -17.26 5.83
N THR A 110 0.66 -17.11 6.71
CA THR A 110 1.24 -18.24 7.46
C THR A 110 1.06 -18.02 8.96
N ASN A 111 0.92 -19.09 9.73
CA ASN A 111 1.07 -19.00 11.19
C ASN A 111 2.56 -19.10 11.59
N LEU A 112 2.84 -19.12 12.90
CA LEU A 112 4.19 -19.25 13.44
C LEU A 112 4.85 -20.60 13.08
N GLU A 113 4.04 -21.64 12.89
CA GLU A 113 4.46 -22.98 12.48
C GLU A 113 4.65 -23.13 10.95
N GLY A 114 4.36 -22.09 10.18
CA GLY A 114 4.47 -22.10 8.72
C GLY A 114 3.30 -22.75 7.98
N GLU A 115 2.20 -23.06 8.67
CA GLU A 115 0.97 -23.56 8.05
C GLU A 115 0.22 -22.43 7.33
N GLU A 116 -0.35 -22.74 6.17
CA GLU A 116 -0.98 -21.76 5.29
C GLU A 116 -2.46 -21.53 5.62
N TYR A 117 -2.86 -20.25 5.64
CA TYR A 117 -4.20 -19.78 5.89
C TYR A 117 -4.64 -18.75 4.86
N ILE A 118 -5.95 -18.66 4.64
CA ILE A 118 -6.56 -17.57 3.87
C ILE A 118 -7.63 -16.89 4.69
N ASN A 119 -7.80 -15.59 4.49
CA ASN A 119 -8.93 -14.88 5.06
C ASN A 119 -10.22 -15.49 4.50
N LYS A 120 -11.18 -15.76 5.38
CA LYS A 120 -12.45 -16.38 4.97
C LYS A 120 -13.22 -15.53 3.94
N SER A 121 -13.07 -14.19 3.93
CA SER A 121 -13.66 -13.37 2.86
C SER A 121 -13.10 -13.71 1.48
N ASP A 122 -11.82 -14.09 1.42
CA ASP A 122 -11.10 -14.35 0.16
C ASP A 122 -11.45 -15.74 -0.41
N MET A 123 -12.18 -16.59 0.34
CA MET A 123 -12.79 -17.80 -0.19
C MET A 123 -13.71 -17.51 -1.38
N TYR A 124 -14.39 -16.35 -1.37
CA TYR A 124 -15.25 -15.94 -2.48
C TYR A 124 -14.42 -15.53 -3.71
N ALA A 125 -13.27 -14.88 -3.50
CA ALA A 125 -12.32 -14.57 -4.56
C ALA A 125 -11.75 -15.84 -5.19
N LEU A 126 -11.33 -16.79 -4.36
CA LEU A 126 -10.85 -18.09 -4.78
C LEU A 126 -11.90 -18.83 -5.62
N LEU A 127 -13.16 -18.84 -5.14
CA LEU A 127 -14.27 -19.48 -5.86
C LEU A 127 -14.54 -18.80 -7.21
N GLN A 128 -14.45 -17.46 -7.28
CA GLN A 128 -14.54 -16.72 -8.53
C GLN A 128 -13.46 -17.19 -9.50
N ASN A 129 -12.19 -17.18 -9.07
CA ASN A 129 -11.05 -17.52 -9.92
C ASN A 129 -11.09 -18.97 -10.41
N MET A 130 -11.44 -19.93 -9.55
CA MET A 130 -11.65 -21.33 -9.94
C MET A 130 -12.73 -21.44 -11.02
N THR A 131 -13.86 -20.76 -10.83
CA THR A 131 -14.95 -20.73 -11.82
C THR A 131 -14.50 -20.12 -13.13
N LEU A 132 -13.65 -19.09 -13.07
CA LEU A 132 -13.17 -18.42 -14.26
C LEU A 132 -12.22 -19.30 -15.06
N ARG A 133 -11.33 -20.01 -14.38
CA ARG A 133 -10.35 -20.92 -14.98
C ARG A 133 -10.97 -22.19 -15.57
N ILE A 134 -11.92 -22.79 -14.87
CA ILE A 134 -12.50 -24.10 -15.23
C ILE A 134 -13.47 -24.00 -16.40
N SER A 135 -14.11 -22.85 -16.56
CA SER A 135 -15.27 -22.72 -17.44
C SER A 135 -14.83 -22.26 -18.82
N PRO A 136 -15.16 -23.00 -19.89
CA PRO A 136 -14.80 -22.60 -21.24
C PRO A 136 -15.50 -21.29 -21.60
N ARG A 137 -14.72 -20.28 -21.98
CA ARG A 137 -15.20 -18.98 -22.47
C ARG A 137 -14.35 -18.55 -23.66
N GLU A 138 -14.91 -17.71 -24.51
CA GLU A 138 -14.12 -16.98 -25.49
C GLU A 138 -13.43 -15.81 -24.77
N ASP A 139 -12.13 -15.62 -25.01
CA ASP A 139 -11.29 -14.63 -24.31
C ASP A 139 -11.93 -13.23 -24.30
N LYS A 140 -12.58 -12.84 -25.40
CA LYS A 140 -13.29 -11.56 -25.57
C LYS A 140 -14.41 -11.31 -24.54
N PHE A 141 -14.95 -12.34 -23.91
CA PHE A 141 -16.03 -12.21 -22.92
C PHE A 141 -15.58 -12.50 -21.48
N GLN A 142 -14.32 -12.88 -21.28
CA GLN A 142 -13.79 -13.16 -19.94
C GLN A 142 -13.98 -11.99 -18.96
N PRO A 143 -13.75 -10.71 -19.32
CA PRO A 143 -13.99 -9.59 -18.40
C PRO A 143 -15.44 -9.45 -17.94
N MET A 144 -16.39 -9.70 -18.84
CA MET A 144 -17.81 -9.65 -18.50
C MET A 144 -18.17 -10.74 -17.50
N SER A 145 -17.76 -11.98 -17.75
CA SER A 145 -18.00 -13.08 -16.82
C SER A 145 -17.30 -12.86 -15.47
N HIS A 146 -16.14 -12.20 -15.49
CA HIS A 146 -15.44 -11.77 -14.28
C HIS A 146 -16.34 -10.90 -13.41
N ILE A 147 -16.85 -9.81 -13.99
CA ILE A 147 -17.74 -8.86 -13.33
C ILE A 147 -19.01 -9.57 -12.85
N PHE A 148 -19.62 -10.39 -13.70
CA PHE A 148 -20.90 -11.01 -13.42
C PHE A 148 -20.83 -12.01 -12.27
N ILE A 149 -19.85 -12.90 -12.30
CA ILE A 149 -19.63 -13.91 -11.25
C ILE A 149 -19.20 -13.21 -9.95
N GLY A 150 -18.28 -12.24 -10.02
CA GLY A 150 -17.83 -11.46 -8.86
C GLY A 150 -18.99 -10.77 -8.15
N ARG A 151 -19.84 -10.04 -8.88
CA ARG A 151 -21.08 -9.41 -8.37
C ARG A 151 -21.98 -10.41 -7.65
N TYR A 152 -22.21 -11.56 -8.27
CA TYR A 152 -23.09 -12.57 -7.68
C TYR A 152 -22.52 -13.13 -6.37
N LEU A 153 -21.22 -13.44 -6.35
CA LEU A 153 -20.54 -13.95 -5.16
C LEU A 153 -20.47 -12.89 -4.04
N LYS A 154 -20.27 -11.61 -4.35
CA LYS A 154 -20.36 -10.50 -3.38
C LYS A 154 -21.75 -10.38 -2.75
N LYS A 155 -22.82 -10.70 -3.48
CA LYS A 155 -24.19 -10.78 -2.93
C LYS A 155 -24.39 -11.99 -2.01
N LEU A 156 -23.76 -13.12 -2.32
CA LEU A 156 -23.76 -14.30 -1.44
C LEU A 156 -22.88 -14.08 -0.20
N HIS A 157 -21.91 -13.17 -0.28
CA HIS A 157 -21.11 -12.74 0.84
C HIS A 157 -21.97 -11.92 1.81
N GLN A 158 -22.45 -12.59 2.86
CA GLN A 158 -23.29 -11.96 3.88
C GLN A 158 -22.49 -10.89 4.63
N LYS A 159 -23.06 -9.69 4.75
CA LYS A 159 -22.61 -8.71 5.75
C LYS A 159 -22.78 -9.34 7.12
N SER A 160 -21.70 -9.71 7.78
CA SER A 160 -21.76 -10.19 9.16
C SER A 160 -20.88 -9.33 10.04
N ASN A 161 -21.43 -8.91 11.17
CA ASN A 161 -20.78 -8.11 12.19
C ASN A 161 -19.94 -8.98 13.16
N GLY A 162 -19.40 -10.09 12.66
CA GLY A 162 -18.72 -11.12 13.44
C GLY A 162 -17.20 -10.98 13.43
N PHE A 163 -16.54 -11.88 14.14
CA PHE A 163 -15.08 -11.92 14.21
C PHE A 163 -14.45 -12.18 12.84
N LEU A 164 -13.20 -11.76 12.73
CA LEU A 164 -12.33 -12.21 11.66
C LEU A 164 -12.09 -13.72 11.78
N GLU A 165 -12.18 -14.43 10.66
CA GLU A 165 -11.97 -15.88 10.61
C GLU A 165 -11.04 -16.23 9.45
N PHE A 166 -10.19 -17.21 9.68
CA PHE A 166 -9.28 -17.77 8.69
C PHE A 166 -9.63 -19.22 8.39
N VAL A 167 -9.33 -19.65 7.17
CA VAL A 167 -9.47 -21.03 6.72
C VAL A 167 -8.07 -21.57 6.49
N LYS A 168 -7.76 -22.73 7.10
CA LYS A 168 -6.51 -23.44 6.84
C LYS A 168 -6.56 -24.02 5.42
N VAL A 169 -5.54 -23.76 4.61
CA VAL A 169 -5.52 -24.17 3.20
C VAL A 169 -5.62 -25.70 3.05
N ALA A 170 -5.01 -26.44 3.97
CA ALA A 170 -5.07 -27.90 4.00
C ALA A 170 -6.49 -28.47 4.20
N ASP A 171 -7.41 -27.68 4.78
CA ASP A 171 -8.79 -28.10 5.03
C ASP A 171 -9.71 -27.87 3.81
N ILE A 172 -9.17 -27.29 2.72
CA ILE A 172 -9.92 -26.98 1.50
C ILE A 172 -9.84 -28.19 0.55
N ASP A 173 -10.99 -28.80 0.30
CA ASP A 173 -11.14 -29.83 -0.73
C ASP A 173 -11.28 -29.20 -2.12
N PHE A 174 -10.14 -28.79 -2.69
CA PHE A 174 -10.08 -28.16 -4.01
C PHE A 174 -10.68 -29.05 -5.10
N GLU A 175 -10.31 -30.33 -5.14
CA GLU A 175 -10.74 -31.28 -6.18
C GLU A 175 -12.26 -31.42 -6.23
N GLN A 176 -12.90 -31.55 -5.07
CA GLN A 176 -14.35 -31.65 -5.01
C GLN A 176 -15.04 -30.32 -5.37
N ILE A 177 -14.45 -29.16 -5.04
CA ILE A 177 -14.97 -27.86 -5.48
C ILE A 177 -14.86 -27.71 -6.99
N GLU A 178 -13.72 -28.05 -7.58
CA GLU A 178 -13.51 -28.02 -9.03
C GLU A 178 -14.53 -28.89 -9.76
N LYS A 179 -14.71 -30.13 -9.30
CA LYS A 179 -15.69 -31.06 -9.86
C LYS A 179 -17.11 -30.47 -9.81
N GLU A 180 -17.51 -29.87 -8.70
CA GLU A 180 -18.83 -29.25 -8.57
C GLU A 180 -19.00 -28.03 -9.49
N ILE A 181 -17.93 -27.25 -9.73
CA ILE A 181 -17.93 -26.16 -10.72
C ILE A 181 -18.10 -26.72 -12.13
N GLN A 182 -17.35 -27.76 -12.49
CA GLN A 182 -17.45 -28.43 -13.81
C GLN A 182 -18.86 -28.99 -14.04
N GLU A 183 -19.43 -29.65 -13.03
CA GLU A 183 -20.80 -30.16 -13.06
C GLU A 183 -21.80 -29.03 -13.25
N ALA A 184 -21.65 -27.91 -12.52
CA ALA A 184 -22.53 -26.74 -12.65
C ALA A 184 -22.51 -26.16 -14.07
N HIS A 185 -21.34 -26.07 -14.70
CA HIS A 185 -21.20 -25.60 -16.08
C HIS A 185 -21.76 -26.58 -17.11
N SER A 186 -21.60 -27.88 -16.87
CA SER A 186 -22.08 -28.95 -17.76
C SER A 186 -23.61 -29.10 -17.76
N THR A 187 -24.33 -28.42 -16.85
CA THR A 187 -25.80 -28.44 -16.82
C THR A 187 -26.45 -27.73 -18.01
N ALA A 188 -25.70 -26.95 -18.79
CA ALA A 188 -26.19 -26.33 -20.01
C ALA A 188 -26.00 -27.28 -21.20
N THR A 189 -27.10 -27.82 -21.73
CA THR A 189 -27.04 -28.66 -22.94
C THR A 189 -26.76 -27.81 -24.18
N ASN A 190 -26.07 -28.37 -25.18
CA ASN A 190 -25.86 -27.71 -26.48
C ASN A 190 -27.18 -27.23 -27.12
N LYS A 191 -28.28 -27.97 -26.88
CA LYS A 191 -29.61 -27.60 -27.34
C LYS A 191 -30.15 -26.35 -26.64
N GLU A 192 -29.98 -26.22 -25.32
CA GLU A 192 -30.35 -25.01 -24.57
C GLU A 192 -29.51 -23.81 -25.01
N ILE A 193 -28.19 -24.01 -25.17
CA ILE A 193 -27.26 -22.95 -25.62
C ILE A 193 -27.69 -22.44 -27.01
N GLN A 194 -27.90 -23.34 -27.97
CA GLN A 194 -28.33 -22.94 -29.31
C GLN A 194 -29.72 -22.31 -29.32
N GLY A 195 -30.63 -22.80 -28.46
CA GLY A 195 -31.95 -22.20 -28.27
C GLY A 195 -31.86 -20.75 -27.80
N MET A 196 -30.95 -20.46 -26.86
CA MET A 196 -30.71 -19.10 -26.37
C MET A 196 -30.09 -18.20 -27.44
N VAL A 197 -29.09 -18.69 -28.19
CA VAL A 197 -28.48 -17.97 -29.32
C VAL A 197 -29.53 -17.59 -30.36
N ASN A 198 -30.38 -18.54 -30.75
CA ASN A 198 -31.44 -18.30 -31.73
C ASN A 198 -32.46 -17.28 -31.20
N MET A 199 -32.86 -17.39 -29.93
CA MET A 199 -33.76 -16.43 -29.29
C MET A 199 -33.14 -15.03 -29.27
N ALA A 200 -31.85 -14.89 -28.96
CA ALA A 200 -31.16 -13.61 -28.93
C ALA A 200 -31.12 -12.92 -30.30
N LYS A 201 -31.09 -13.69 -31.40
CA LYS A 201 -31.11 -13.14 -32.78
C LYS A 201 -32.49 -12.67 -33.23
N SER A 202 -33.57 -13.25 -32.70
CA SER A 202 -34.93 -13.04 -33.25
C SER A 202 -35.95 -12.44 -32.28
N ALA A 203 -35.70 -12.50 -30.97
CA ALA A 203 -36.67 -12.07 -29.96
C ALA A 203 -36.48 -10.59 -29.57
N SER A 204 -37.56 -10.01 -29.02
CA SER A 204 -37.49 -8.66 -28.46
C SER A 204 -36.62 -8.61 -27.18
N LYS A 205 -36.01 -7.45 -26.89
CA LYS A 205 -35.29 -7.23 -25.61
C LYS A 205 -36.14 -7.58 -24.39
N LYS A 206 -37.45 -7.30 -24.43
CA LYS A 206 -38.40 -7.60 -23.34
C LYS A 206 -38.51 -9.12 -23.11
N THR A 207 -38.59 -9.90 -24.19
CA THR A 207 -38.66 -11.37 -24.14
C THR A 207 -37.37 -11.95 -23.55
N LEU A 208 -36.22 -11.48 -24.02
CA LEU A 208 -34.92 -11.93 -23.54
C LEU A 208 -34.71 -11.64 -22.06
N ASN A 209 -35.09 -10.44 -21.61
CA ASN A 209 -35.04 -10.05 -20.20
C ASN A 209 -35.92 -10.97 -19.32
N ALA A 210 -37.14 -11.29 -19.78
CA ALA A 210 -38.02 -12.20 -19.06
C ALA A 210 -37.43 -13.61 -18.93
N GLU A 211 -36.78 -14.11 -19.99
CA GLU A 211 -36.16 -15.44 -19.99
C GLU A 211 -34.94 -15.53 -19.06
N MET A 212 -34.06 -14.52 -19.07
CA MET A 212 -32.93 -14.47 -18.14
C MET A 212 -33.39 -14.39 -16.67
N LYS A 213 -34.44 -13.61 -16.40
CA LYS A 213 -35.07 -13.56 -15.08
C LYS A 213 -35.67 -14.90 -14.67
N ARG A 214 -36.27 -15.64 -15.61
CA ARG A 214 -36.82 -16.98 -15.37
C ARG A 214 -35.72 -17.98 -15.02
N LEU A 215 -34.56 -17.87 -15.67
CA LEU A 215 -33.42 -18.75 -15.46
C LEU A 215 -32.81 -18.59 -14.06
N ASN A 216 -32.48 -17.36 -13.68
CA ASN A 216 -31.89 -17.06 -12.38
C ASN A 216 -32.28 -15.65 -11.95
N ALA A 217 -33.47 -15.52 -11.37
CA ALA A 217 -33.99 -14.24 -10.90
C ALA A 217 -33.05 -13.57 -9.87
N GLU A 218 -32.38 -14.36 -9.03
CA GLU A 218 -31.50 -13.82 -7.99
C GLU A 218 -30.23 -13.22 -8.56
N GLY A 219 -29.61 -13.85 -9.56
CA GLY A 219 -28.47 -13.31 -10.30
C GLY A 219 -28.88 -12.17 -11.24
N TRP A 220 -29.98 -12.34 -11.98
CA TRP A 220 -30.43 -11.39 -13.00
C TRP A 220 -31.02 -10.08 -12.46
N ASN A 221 -31.72 -10.12 -11.31
CA ASN A 221 -32.25 -8.90 -10.69
C ASN A 221 -31.18 -8.12 -9.90
N ASN A 222 -29.90 -8.42 -10.09
CA ASN A 222 -28.85 -7.55 -9.59
C ASN A 222 -28.91 -6.21 -10.35
N ARG A 223 -29.04 -5.10 -9.60
CA ARG A 223 -29.50 -3.78 -10.09
C ARG A 223 -28.68 -3.26 -11.27
N ASP A 224 -27.39 -3.59 -11.31
CA ASP A 224 -26.43 -3.05 -12.26
C ASP A 224 -26.41 -3.79 -13.61
N PHE A 225 -26.76 -5.08 -13.61
CA PHE A 225 -26.84 -5.90 -14.84
C PHE A 225 -27.91 -5.39 -15.80
N LYS A 226 -29.06 -4.99 -15.26
CA LYS A 226 -30.17 -4.49 -16.07
C LYS A 226 -29.82 -3.15 -16.71
N VAL A 227 -29.15 -2.26 -15.96
CA VAL A 227 -28.73 -0.94 -16.44
C VAL A 227 -27.67 -1.09 -17.53
N GLU A 228 -26.67 -1.94 -17.32
CA GLU A 228 -25.67 -2.24 -18.35
C GLU A 228 -26.34 -2.84 -19.59
N PHE A 229 -27.17 -3.86 -19.44
CA PHE A 229 -27.90 -4.46 -20.55
C PHE A 229 -28.74 -3.45 -21.36
N GLU A 230 -29.32 -2.45 -20.70
CA GLU A 230 -30.07 -1.36 -21.35
C GLU A 230 -29.16 -0.34 -22.05
N VAL A 231 -27.95 -0.10 -21.52
CA VAL A 231 -26.94 0.84 -22.06
C VAL A 231 -26.17 0.25 -23.23
N TRP A 232 -26.06 -1.08 -23.35
CA TRP A 232 -25.35 -1.73 -24.45
C TRP A 232 -26.01 -1.39 -25.80
N ARG A 233 -25.35 -0.52 -26.57
CA ARG A 233 -25.76 -0.10 -27.92
C ARG A 233 -25.27 -1.06 -29.00
N ILE A 234 -25.26 -2.38 -28.73
CA ILE A 234 -24.91 -3.34 -29.78
C ILE A 234 -26.06 -3.41 -30.79
N THR A 235 -25.74 -3.13 -32.06
CA THR A 235 -26.67 -3.29 -33.19
C THR A 235 -26.40 -4.56 -34.00
N ASP A 236 -25.21 -5.17 -33.87
CA ASP A 236 -24.86 -6.44 -34.50
C ASP A 236 -25.53 -7.61 -33.77
N THR A 237 -26.39 -8.33 -34.47
CA THR A 237 -27.19 -9.42 -33.92
C THR A 237 -26.36 -10.66 -33.56
N ASN A 238 -25.20 -10.89 -34.18
CA ASN A 238 -24.31 -11.98 -33.81
C ASN A 238 -23.57 -11.67 -32.51
N ILE A 239 -23.07 -10.44 -32.35
CA ILE A 239 -22.44 -10.01 -31.10
C ILE A 239 -23.44 -10.06 -29.95
N VAL A 240 -24.69 -9.61 -30.17
CA VAL A 240 -25.77 -9.76 -29.18
C VAL A 240 -25.94 -11.23 -28.81
N ALA A 241 -26.03 -12.13 -29.80
CA ALA A 241 -26.24 -13.54 -29.53
C ALA A 241 -25.10 -14.19 -28.73
N ASP A 242 -23.85 -13.80 -28.98
CA ASP A 242 -22.69 -14.29 -28.23
C ASP A 242 -22.70 -13.79 -26.79
N VAL A 243 -23.00 -12.50 -26.56
CA VAL A 243 -23.14 -11.92 -25.21
C VAL A 243 -24.23 -12.64 -24.42
N PHE A 244 -25.36 -12.92 -25.08
CA PHE A 244 -26.47 -13.66 -24.49
C PHE A 244 -26.11 -15.11 -24.16
N ARG A 245 -25.38 -15.78 -25.04
CA ARG A 245 -24.84 -17.11 -24.79
C ARG A 245 -23.94 -17.11 -23.55
N GLN A 246 -23.00 -16.18 -23.45
CA GLN A 246 -22.10 -16.11 -22.30
C GLN A 246 -22.86 -15.80 -21.01
N THR A 247 -23.76 -14.82 -21.05
CA THR A 247 -24.60 -14.45 -19.90
C THR A 247 -25.45 -15.63 -19.41
N PHE A 248 -26.01 -16.42 -20.33
CA PHE A 248 -26.76 -17.63 -19.99
C PHE A 248 -25.90 -18.66 -19.24
N LEU A 249 -24.67 -18.88 -19.71
CA LEU A 249 -23.72 -19.78 -19.07
C LEU A 249 -23.34 -19.28 -17.67
N ASP A 250 -23.07 -17.99 -17.52
CA ASP A 250 -22.74 -17.40 -16.22
C ASP A 250 -23.91 -17.50 -15.23
N LEU A 251 -25.15 -17.27 -15.67
CA LEU A 251 -26.34 -17.41 -14.81
C LEU A 251 -26.56 -18.86 -14.35
N LYS A 252 -26.28 -19.85 -15.21
CA LYS A 252 -26.30 -21.28 -14.84
C LYS A 252 -25.18 -21.59 -13.83
N ALA A 253 -23.98 -21.07 -14.05
CA ALA A 253 -22.85 -21.22 -13.13
C ALA A 253 -23.20 -20.69 -11.73
N MET A 254 -23.79 -19.50 -11.65
CA MET A 254 -24.23 -18.87 -10.39
C MET A 254 -25.14 -19.77 -9.56
N ILE A 255 -26.05 -20.53 -10.19
CA ILE A 255 -26.91 -21.50 -9.48
C ILE A 255 -26.06 -22.59 -8.80
N GLY A 256 -25.04 -23.08 -9.49
CA GLY A 256 -24.09 -24.05 -8.92
C GLY A 256 -23.25 -23.45 -7.79
N LEU A 257 -22.71 -22.24 -7.98
CA LEU A 257 -21.91 -21.54 -6.98
C LEU A 257 -22.67 -21.33 -5.68
N LYS A 258 -23.96 -20.99 -5.75
CA LYS A 258 -24.81 -20.89 -4.56
C LYS A 258 -24.86 -22.21 -3.78
N LYS A 259 -25.02 -23.34 -4.47
CA LYS A 259 -25.03 -24.66 -3.83
C LYS A 259 -23.68 -24.98 -3.17
N ILE A 260 -22.57 -24.63 -3.81
CA ILE A 260 -21.21 -24.81 -3.26
C ILE A 260 -21.06 -24.03 -1.95
N VAL A 261 -21.46 -22.75 -1.96
CA VAL A 261 -21.42 -21.85 -0.80
C VAL A 261 -22.32 -22.37 0.33
N GLU A 262 -23.54 -22.81 0.01
CA GLU A 262 -24.50 -23.31 0.99
C GLU A 262 -24.09 -24.65 1.61
N LYS A 263 -23.48 -25.55 0.82
CA LYS A 263 -22.99 -26.87 1.25
C LYS A 263 -21.79 -26.75 2.20
N ARG A 264 -20.95 -25.72 2.04
CA ARG A 264 -19.69 -25.54 2.80
C ARG A 264 -19.76 -24.34 3.74
N THR A 265 -20.70 -24.37 4.67
CA THR A 265 -20.91 -23.28 5.64
C THR A 265 -19.65 -22.94 6.45
N HIS A 266 -18.81 -23.91 6.79
CA HIS A 266 -17.54 -23.68 7.49
C HIS A 266 -16.51 -22.88 6.69
N LEU A 267 -16.60 -22.87 5.35
CA LEU A 267 -15.74 -22.08 4.47
C LEU A 267 -16.34 -20.71 4.12
N PHE A 268 -17.66 -20.61 3.97
CA PHE A 268 -18.29 -19.39 3.42
C PHE A 268 -19.23 -18.65 4.38
N LYS A 269 -19.78 -19.33 5.40
CA LYS A 269 -20.69 -18.68 6.37
C LYS A 269 -19.97 -18.31 7.64
N TRP A 270 -20.16 -17.05 8.01
CA TRP A 270 -19.72 -16.47 9.27
C TRP A 270 -20.68 -16.91 10.38
N ASN A 271 -20.32 -17.97 11.11
CA ASN A 271 -21.06 -18.37 12.31
C ASN A 271 -20.19 -19.27 13.19
N ILE A 272 -19.54 -18.65 14.17
CA ILE A 272 -18.69 -19.34 15.14
C ILE A 272 -19.46 -20.42 15.90
N ALA A 273 -20.73 -20.24 16.24
CA ALA A 273 -21.45 -21.21 17.08
C ALA A 273 -21.69 -22.53 16.35
N ALA A 274 -22.10 -22.47 15.07
CA ALA A 274 -22.40 -23.67 14.28
C ALA A 274 -21.14 -24.39 13.77
N ASN A 275 -20.03 -23.67 13.59
CA ASN A 275 -18.78 -24.19 13.01
C ASN A 275 -17.59 -24.15 13.99
N ALA A 276 -17.84 -23.99 15.29
CA ALA A 276 -16.82 -23.70 16.31
C ALA A 276 -15.63 -24.68 16.29
N SER A 277 -15.91 -25.96 16.01
CA SER A 277 -14.92 -27.04 15.99
C SER A 277 -14.13 -27.14 14.68
N LYS A 278 -14.56 -26.47 13.61
CA LYS A 278 -13.94 -26.53 12.27
C LYS A 278 -13.23 -25.25 11.87
N VAL A 279 -13.45 -24.15 12.60
CA VAL A 279 -12.81 -22.86 12.32
C VAL A 279 -11.75 -22.63 13.38
N PRO A 280 -10.47 -22.44 13.01
CA PRO A 280 -9.42 -22.16 13.98
C PRO A 280 -9.75 -20.92 14.83
N ILE A 281 -9.25 -20.90 16.07
CA ILE A 281 -9.17 -19.68 16.85
C ILE A 281 -7.91 -18.99 16.39
N ALA A 282 -8.04 -17.87 15.68
CA ALA A 282 -6.93 -17.18 15.06
C ALA A 282 -6.87 -15.72 15.52
N VAL A 283 -5.66 -15.20 15.66
CA VAL A 283 -5.36 -13.80 15.98
C VAL A 283 -4.32 -13.32 14.97
N ARG A 284 -4.46 -12.11 14.44
CA ARG A 284 -3.44 -11.56 13.54
C ARG A 284 -2.24 -11.07 14.36
N LEU A 285 -1.07 -11.56 13.97
CA LEU A 285 0.22 -11.05 14.38
C LEU A 285 0.69 -10.05 13.33
N PHE A 286 0.51 -8.77 13.61
CA PHE A 286 0.93 -7.71 12.70
C PHE A 286 2.44 -7.54 12.75
N GLU A 287 3.07 -7.60 11.58
CA GLU A 287 4.51 -7.43 11.43
C GLU A 287 4.80 -6.10 10.70
N ASP A 288 5.54 -5.20 11.35
CA ASP A 288 5.94 -3.90 10.82
C ASP A 288 7.45 -3.68 11.01
N GLY A 289 8.23 -4.23 10.08
CA GLY A 289 9.67 -4.37 10.21
C GLY A 289 10.01 -5.33 11.35
N GLU A 290 10.78 -4.86 12.32
CA GLU A 290 11.17 -5.65 13.50
C GLU A 290 10.07 -5.68 14.60
N LEU A 291 8.99 -4.92 14.42
CA LEU A 291 7.90 -4.87 15.39
C LEU A 291 6.87 -5.96 15.11
N SER A 292 6.36 -6.56 16.18
CA SER A 292 5.35 -7.62 16.13
C SER A 292 4.34 -7.39 17.24
N TYR A 293 3.06 -7.29 16.90
CA TYR A 293 1.99 -6.98 17.87
C TYR A 293 0.64 -7.52 17.41
N VAL A 294 -0.30 -7.67 18.34
CA VAL A 294 -1.68 -8.11 18.04
C VAL A 294 -2.68 -7.04 18.46
N MET A 295 -3.85 -7.00 17.83
CA MET A 295 -4.97 -6.20 18.34
C MET A 295 -5.48 -6.83 19.65
N LYS A 296 -5.55 -6.02 20.72
CA LYS A 296 -5.99 -6.50 22.04
C LYS A 296 -7.37 -7.14 21.99
N THR A 297 -8.31 -6.52 21.28
CA THR A 297 -9.67 -7.03 21.11
C THR A 297 -9.71 -8.36 20.38
N GLU A 298 -8.80 -8.64 19.45
CA GLU A 298 -8.71 -9.98 18.82
C GLU A 298 -8.24 -11.03 19.82
N LEU A 299 -7.20 -10.71 20.60
CA LEU A 299 -6.65 -11.61 21.62
C LEU A 299 -7.67 -11.90 22.73
N ASP A 300 -8.28 -10.88 23.31
CA ASP A 300 -9.29 -11.01 24.36
C ASP A 300 -10.44 -11.91 23.90
N ASN A 301 -10.91 -11.71 22.66
CA ASN A 301 -11.98 -12.51 22.08
C ASN A 301 -11.56 -13.95 21.76
N ALA A 302 -10.30 -14.16 21.34
CA ALA A 302 -9.74 -15.49 21.18
C ALA A 302 -9.66 -16.25 22.52
N ILE A 303 -9.27 -15.57 23.60
CA ILE A 303 -9.22 -16.13 24.96
C ILE A 303 -10.63 -16.49 25.45
N VAL A 304 -11.61 -15.60 25.28
CA VAL A 304 -13.01 -15.87 25.65
C VAL A 304 -13.53 -17.09 24.88
N ARG A 305 -13.20 -17.21 23.59
CA ARG A 305 -13.62 -18.34 22.75
C ARG A 305 -12.97 -19.64 23.19
N TYR A 306 -11.67 -19.61 23.50
CA TYR A 306 -10.93 -20.77 23.98
C TYR A 306 -11.45 -21.26 25.34
N THR A 307 -11.52 -20.35 26.32
CA THR A 307 -11.92 -20.67 27.70
C THR A 307 -13.42 -20.92 27.85
N LYS A 308 -14.23 -20.47 26.88
CA LYS A 308 -15.70 -20.41 26.94
C LYS A 308 -16.21 -19.62 28.16
N LYS A 309 -15.39 -18.68 28.66
CA LYS A 309 -15.68 -17.85 29.83
C LYS A 309 -15.51 -16.38 29.47
N GLY A 310 -16.32 -15.53 30.09
CA GLY A 310 -16.30 -14.09 29.85
C GLY A 310 -17.30 -13.65 28.76
N LYS A 311 -17.24 -12.36 28.43
CA LYS A 311 -18.05 -11.75 27.38
C LYS A 311 -17.12 -11.30 26.26
N VAL A 312 -17.61 -11.40 25.04
CA VAL A 312 -16.96 -10.83 23.86
C VAL A 312 -16.73 -9.35 24.10
N THR A 313 -15.48 -8.92 23.92
CA THR A 313 -15.08 -7.52 23.96
C THR A 313 -15.46 -6.89 22.62
N GLU A 314 -16.22 -5.80 22.68
CA GLU A 314 -16.42 -4.92 21.52
C GLU A 314 -15.50 -3.71 21.66
N GLU A 315 -14.80 -3.37 20.58
CA GLU A 315 -14.01 -2.14 20.53
C GLU A 315 -14.91 -0.91 20.66
N VAL A 316 -14.63 -0.07 21.66
CA VAL A 316 -15.34 1.20 21.88
C VAL A 316 -14.44 2.35 21.45
N GLY A 317 -14.92 3.16 20.52
CA GLY A 317 -14.21 4.34 20.02
C GLY A 317 -13.47 4.11 18.70
N PRO A 318 -12.71 5.11 18.24
CA PRO A 318 -12.02 5.09 16.95
C PRO A 318 -10.63 4.43 16.99
N ILE A 319 -10.01 4.36 18.18
CA ILE A 319 -8.67 3.81 18.38
C ILE A 319 -8.78 2.35 18.84
N ILE A 320 -7.99 1.47 18.23
CA ILE A 320 -7.89 0.06 18.54
C ILE A 320 -6.51 -0.18 19.15
N SER A 321 -6.51 -0.57 20.42
CA SER A 321 -5.27 -0.85 21.15
C SER A 321 -4.62 -2.17 20.73
N THR A 322 -3.30 -2.24 20.88
CA THR A 322 -2.49 -3.42 20.59
C THR A 322 -1.72 -3.88 21.83
N ILE A 323 -1.15 -5.09 21.75
CA ILE A 323 -0.24 -5.66 22.74
C ILE A 323 0.99 -6.15 21.98
N ASP A 324 2.19 -5.81 22.48
CA ASP A 324 3.45 -6.30 21.92
C ASP A 324 3.52 -7.82 21.99
N PHE A 325 4.00 -8.46 20.94
CA PHE A 325 4.02 -9.91 20.88
C PHE A 325 4.92 -10.54 21.95
N LYS A 326 6.01 -9.87 22.34
CA LYS A 326 6.90 -10.33 23.43
C LYS A 326 6.16 -10.37 24.77
N ASP A 327 5.34 -9.37 25.05
CA ASP A 327 4.50 -9.35 26.26
C ASP A 327 3.53 -10.54 26.26
N ILE A 328 3.06 -10.95 25.08
CA ILE A 328 2.19 -12.12 24.96
C ILE A 328 2.98 -13.39 25.28
N GLU A 329 4.16 -13.59 24.68
CA GLU A 329 5.05 -14.74 24.92
C GLU A 329 5.40 -14.92 26.40
N GLU A 330 5.58 -13.81 27.13
CA GLU A 330 5.89 -13.83 28.55
C GLU A 330 4.66 -14.14 29.41
N ASN A 331 3.52 -13.52 29.13
CA ASN A 331 2.36 -13.50 30.04
C ASN A 331 1.25 -14.49 29.68
N TYR A 332 1.25 -15.07 28.48
CA TYR A 332 0.13 -15.86 27.94
C TYR A 332 0.51 -17.27 27.46
N LYS A 333 1.59 -17.86 28.01
CA LYS A 333 2.10 -19.18 27.60
C LYS A 333 1.05 -20.29 27.47
N GLU A 334 0.04 -20.30 28.35
CA GLU A 334 -1.00 -21.34 28.36
C GLU A 334 -1.92 -21.34 27.12
N ILE A 335 -2.03 -20.22 26.41
CA ILE A 335 -2.92 -20.08 25.24
C ILE A 335 -2.19 -20.19 23.90
N PHE A 336 -0.84 -20.20 23.88
CA PHE A 336 -0.04 -20.25 22.66
C PHE A 336 -0.39 -21.47 21.78
N ASP A 337 -0.40 -22.66 22.37
CA ASP A 337 -0.69 -23.90 21.64
C ASP A 337 -2.17 -24.03 21.19
N LYS A 338 -3.01 -23.04 21.52
CA LYS A 338 -4.47 -23.10 21.32
C LYS A 338 -4.99 -22.00 20.40
N ILE A 339 -4.18 -20.97 20.16
CA ILE A 339 -4.51 -19.84 19.29
C ILE A 339 -3.51 -19.83 18.14
N GLN A 340 -4.04 -19.72 16.93
CA GLN A 340 -3.23 -19.59 15.72
C GLN A 340 -2.87 -18.12 15.52
N PHE A 341 -1.60 -17.78 15.73
CA PHE A 341 -1.09 -16.44 15.43
C PHE A 341 -0.73 -16.35 13.95
N ILE A 342 -1.58 -15.67 13.18
CA ILE A 342 -1.43 -15.54 11.73
C ILE A 342 -0.57 -14.31 11.43
N ARG A 343 0.61 -14.52 10.86
CA ARG A 343 1.50 -13.43 10.41
C ARG A 343 0.80 -12.57 9.37
N TYR A 344 0.75 -11.28 9.65
CA TYR A 344 0.01 -10.30 8.87
C TYR A 344 0.89 -9.07 8.63
N PRO A 345 1.66 -9.04 7.52
CA PRO A 345 2.55 -7.93 7.25
C PRO A 345 1.75 -6.64 7.01
N ILE A 346 2.21 -5.53 7.58
CA ILE A 346 1.63 -4.21 7.32
C ILE A 346 2.07 -3.73 5.94
N ALA A 347 1.15 -3.82 4.97
CA ALA A 347 1.39 -3.35 3.62
C ALA A 347 1.24 -1.82 3.52
N ARG A 348 2.12 -1.20 2.72
CA ARG A 348 2.09 0.23 2.42
C ARG A 348 2.32 0.46 0.94
N THR A 349 1.77 1.55 0.44
CA THR A 349 2.15 2.11 -0.86
C THR A 349 2.94 3.39 -0.64
N LYS A 350 3.45 3.99 -1.71
CA LYS A 350 4.23 5.23 -1.60
C LYS A 350 3.47 6.36 -0.89
N HIS A 351 2.21 6.61 -1.27
CA HIS A 351 1.47 7.78 -0.78
C HIS A 351 0.30 7.45 0.16
N LYS A 352 -0.06 6.16 0.29
CA LYS A 352 -1.23 5.77 1.08
C LYS A 352 -1.04 4.44 1.80
N PRO A 353 -1.45 4.31 3.08
CA PRO A 353 -1.43 3.02 3.76
C PRO A 353 -2.47 2.05 3.16
N VAL A 354 -2.14 0.76 3.13
CA VAL A 354 -3.10 -0.29 2.78
C VAL A 354 -3.97 -0.56 4.00
N TYR A 355 -5.29 -0.65 3.80
CA TYR A 355 -6.22 -0.83 4.90
C TYR A 355 -6.26 -2.28 5.38
N VAL A 356 -6.53 -2.45 6.67
CA VAL A 356 -6.78 -3.77 7.27
C VAL A 356 -8.18 -3.80 7.85
N GLN A 357 -8.83 -4.97 7.82
CA GLN A 357 -10.12 -5.13 8.50
C GLN A 357 -9.95 -4.87 10.00
N GLY A 358 -10.90 -4.19 10.63
CA GLY A 358 -10.95 -4.09 12.09
C GLY A 358 -11.31 -5.43 12.74
N PRO A 359 -11.17 -5.56 14.06
CA PRO A 359 -11.37 -6.82 14.79
C PRO A 359 -12.77 -7.43 14.60
N ASN A 360 -13.77 -6.58 14.30
CA ASN A 360 -15.19 -6.95 14.21
C ASN A 360 -15.69 -6.97 12.76
N ARG A 361 -14.79 -6.81 11.76
CA ARG A 361 -15.08 -6.66 10.33
C ARG A 361 -16.06 -5.54 9.93
N ARG A 362 -16.59 -4.75 10.86
CA ARG A 362 -17.49 -3.62 10.54
C ARG A 362 -16.72 -2.46 9.93
N ASP A 363 -15.54 -2.20 10.49
CA ASP A 363 -14.72 -1.05 10.14
C ASP A 363 -13.45 -1.53 9.43
N PHE A 364 -12.82 -0.62 8.71
CA PHE A 364 -11.44 -0.76 8.26
C PHE A 364 -10.58 0.16 9.11
N CYS A 365 -9.33 -0.21 9.30
CA CYS A 365 -8.38 0.53 10.10
C CYS A 365 -7.00 0.55 9.45
N VAL A 366 -6.18 1.47 9.92
CA VAL A 366 -4.75 1.62 9.60
C VAL A 366 -4.01 1.83 10.91
N LEU A 367 -2.69 1.66 10.91
CA LEU A 367 -1.91 2.14 12.06
C LEU A 367 -2.17 3.62 12.24
N ILE A 368 -2.32 4.07 13.48
CA ILE A 368 -2.66 5.46 13.76
C ILE A 368 -1.57 6.42 13.25
N VAL A 369 -0.31 5.97 13.26
CA VAL A 369 0.82 6.70 12.68
C VAL A 369 0.77 6.75 11.15
N ASP A 370 0.27 5.70 10.49
CA ASP A 370 -0.01 5.70 9.05
C ASP A 370 -1.15 6.69 8.71
N GLY A 371 -2.20 6.72 9.53
CA GLY A 371 -3.27 7.70 9.41
C GLY A 371 -2.79 9.14 9.59
N PHE A 372 -1.86 9.40 10.52
CA PHE A 372 -1.21 10.69 10.67
C PHE A 372 -0.50 11.10 9.38
N PHE A 373 0.38 10.26 8.84
CA PHE A 373 1.11 10.58 7.61
C PHE A 373 0.18 10.75 6.40
N ASP A 374 -0.90 9.98 6.29
CA ASP A 374 -1.93 10.16 5.25
C ASP A 374 -2.62 11.55 5.35
N VAL A 375 -3.02 11.97 6.56
CA VAL A 375 -3.57 13.31 6.79
C VAL A 375 -2.55 14.39 6.47
N MET A 376 -1.29 14.21 6.87
CA MET A 376 -0.21 15.15 6.59
C MET A 376 0.06 15.29 5.09
N ALA A 377 0.20 14.18 4.37
CA ALA A 377 0.43 14.16 2.92
C ALA A 377 -0.72 14.88 2.18
N SER A 378 -1.97 14.55 2.52
CA SER A 378 -3.14 15.18 1.90
C SER A 378 -3.23 16.68 2.17
N THR A 379 -2.76 17.14 3.34
CA THR A 379 -2.79 18.54 3.76
C THR A 379 -1.61 19.36 3.20
N ILE A 380 -0.42 18.77 3.14
CA ILE A 380 0.79 19.42 2.63
C ILE A 380 0.74 19.48 1.11
N MET A 381 0.36 18.39 0.43
CA MET A 381 0.39 18.30 -1.04
C MET A 381 -0.89 18.77 -1.72
N GLY A 382 -2.03 18.75 -1.02
CA GLY A 382 -3.33 19.14 -1.58
C GLY A 382 -3.56 20.64 -1.56
N PRO A 383 -3.96 21.20 -0.43
CA PRO A 383 -4.22 22.63 -0.29
C PRO A 383 -2.95 23.47 -0.11
N PHE A 384 -1.77 22.83 -0.05
CA PHE A 384 -0.50 23.47 0.30
C PHE A 384 -0.63 24.39 1.52
N ILE A 385 -0.94 23.80 2.68
CA ILE A 385 -1.27 24.52 3.92
C ILE A 385 -0.34 25.72 4.24
N PHE A 386 0.95 25.59 3.98
CA PHE A 386 1.97 26.62 4.20
C PHE A 386 1.91 27.81 3.24
N HIS A 387 1.20 27.69 2.13
CA HIS A 387 0.90 28.81 1.24
C HIS A 387 -0.33 29.60 1.69
N LYS A 388 -1.29 28.93 2.32
CA LYS A 388 -2.53 29.55 2.78
C LYS A 388 -2.32 30.34 4.06
N ALA A 389 -1.49 29.83 4.97
CA ALA A 389 -1.24 30.48 6.24
C ALA A 389 -0.14 31.54 6.14
N GLU A 390 -0.50 32.80 6.38
CA GLU A 390 0.46 33.91 6.50
C GLU A 390 1.45 33.75 7.67
N ASN A 391 1.07 32.99 8.71
CA ASN A 391 1.92 32.69 9.85
C ASN A 391 1.44 31.42 10.57
N TRP A 392 2.29 30.84 11.42
CA TRP A 392 2.02 29.61 12.18
C TRP A 392 0.78 29.72 13.07
N ASN A 393 0.51 30.89 13.67
CA ASN A 393 -0.62 31.07 14.58
C ASN A 393 -1.97 30.88 13.88
N LYS A 394 -2.07 31.19 12.57
CA LYS A 394 -3.29 30.91 11.78
C LYS A 394 -3.55 29.41 11.61
N LEU A 395 -2.57 28.54 11.85
CA LEU A 395 -2.72 27.08 11.81
C LEU A 395 -3.14 26.47 13.16
N GLY A 396 -3.26 27.27 14.23
CA GLY A 396 -3.64 26.79 15.55
C GLY A 396 -4.90 25.90 15.57
N PRO A 397 -6.01 26.28 14.92
CA PRO A 397 -7.19 25.42 14.86
C PRO A 397 -6.96 24.11 14.11
N PHE A 398 -6.13 24.10 13.06
CA PHE A 398 -5.75 22.87 12.36
C PHE A 398 -5.01 21.90 13.30
N PHE A 399 -4.02 22.39 14.04
CA PHE A 399 -3.29 21.55 15.00
C PHE A 399 -4.19 21.12 16.18
N THR A 400 -5.15 21.96 16.58
CA THR A 400 -6.14 21.60 17.60
C THR A 400 -6.99 20.40 17.16
N GLU A 401 -7.37 20.31 15.88
CA GLU A 401 -8.09 19.14 15.35
C GLU A 401 -7.20 17.89 15.32
N LEU A 402 -5.94 18.02 14.91
CA LEU A 402 -4.98 16.91 14.95
C LEU A 402 -4.76 16.39 16.38
N ASP A 403 -4.60 17.28 17.36
CA ASP A 403 -4.39 16.95 18.78
C ASP A 403 -5.59 16.24 19.42
N LYS A 404 -6.80 16.32 18.85
CA LYS A 404 -7.94 15.52 19.32
C LYS A 404 -7.72 14.02 19.10
N VAL A 405 -6.92 13.67 18.08
CA VAL A 405 -6.75 12.30 17.59
C VAL A 405 -5.35 11.76 17.87
N PHE A 406 -4.32 12.54 17.56
CA PHE A 406 -2.93 12.11 17.57
C PHE A 406 -2.24 12.48 18.90
N LYS A 407 -2.51 11.68 19.92
CA LYS A 407 -2.12 11.94 21.31
C LYS A 407 -1.01 11.02 21.80
N ALA A 408 -0.03 11.55 22.52
CA ALA A 408 1.08 10.75 23.08
C ALA A 408 0.62 9.68 24.08
N GLU A 409 -0.55 9.85 24.70
CA GLU A 409 -1.18 8.87 25.58
C GLU A 409 -1.76 7.66 24.83
N CYS A 410 -1.81 7.69 23.50
CA CYS A 410 -2.23 6.54 22.71
C CYS A 410 -1.24 5.39 22.90
N PRO A 411 -1.70 4.17 23.18
CA PRO A 411 -0.81 3.01 23.27
C PRO A 411 0.04 2.86 22.02
N PRO A 412 1.32 2.45 22.14
CA PRO A 412 2.19 2.21 20.99
C PRO A 412 1.55 1.28 19.95
N GLN A 413 1.86 1.50 18.67
CA GLN A 413 1.39 0.69 17.54
C GLN A 413 -0.15 0.52 17.48
N SER A 414 -0.90 1.51 17.95
CA SER A 414 -2.37 1.46 17.90
C SER A 414 -2.88 1.58 16.46
N PHE A 415 -4.07 1.06 16.22
CA PHE A 415 -4.80 1.28 14.96
C PHE A 415 -5.88 2.35 15.15
N ILE A 416 -6.31 2.94 14.05
CA ILE A 416 -7.43 3.88 14.01
C ILE A 416 -8.38 3.54 12.86
N LYS A 417 -9.68 3.69 13.10
CA LYS A 417 -10.71 3.48 12.07
C LYS A 417 -10.55 4.48 10.93
N VAL A 418 -10.56 3.97 9.69
CA VAL A 418 -10.42 4.78 8.47
C VAL A 418 -11.54 5.82 8.35
N SER A 419 -12.78 5.48 8.77
CA SER A 419 -13.89 6.43 8.79
C SER A 419 -13.57 7.68 9.60
N TYR A 420 -12.88 7.50 10.74
CA TYR A 420 -12.52 8.61 11.63
C TYR A 420 -11.36 9.46 11.07
N ILE A 421 -10.42 8.84 10.35
CA ILE A 421 -9.40 9.57 9.58
C ILE A 421 -10.05 10.39 8.46
N ASN A 422 -11.05 9.84 7.77
CA ASN A 422 -11.78 10.55 6.73
C ASN A 422 -12.58 11.74 7.29
N ASP A 423 -13.19 11.59 8.47
CA ASP A 423 -13.86 12.68 9.18
C ASP A 423 -12.85 13.79 9.54
N LEU A 424 -11.71 13.43 10.13
CA LEU A 424 -10.62 14.38 10.45
C LEU A 424 -10.11 15.10 9.18
N ARG A 425 -9.95 14.38 8.07
CA ARG A 425 -9.55 14.97 6.78
C ARG A 425 -10.59 15.98 6.29
N ALA A 426 -11.88 15.65 6.39
CA ALA A 426 -12.95 16.57 5.99
C ALA A 426 -12.99 17.84 6.86
N GLU A 427 -12.80 17.69 8.18
CA GLU A 427 -12.76 18.81 9.13
C GLU A 427 -11.55 19.72 8.89
N THR A 428 -10.36 19.14 8.74
CA THR A 428 -9.14 19.88 8.43
C THR A 428 -9.23 20.56 7.06
N GLU A 429 -9.75 19.89 6.02
CA GLU A 429 -9.95 20.49 4.71
C GLU A 429 -10.96 21.66 4.76
N ALA A 430 -12.07 21.50 5.50
CA ALA A 430 -13.05 22.56 5.68
C ALA A 430 -12.42 23.79 6.34
N PHE A 431 -11.61 23.60 7.39
CA PHE A 431 -10.86 24.68 8.03
C PHE A 431 -9.89 25.36 7.05
N LEU A 432 -9.13 24.60 6.27
CA LEU A 432 -8.18 25.14 5.30
C LEU A 432 -8.83 25.89 4.14
N LYS A 433 -10.12 25.71 3.90
CA LYS A 433 -10.91 26.54 2.97
C LYS A 433 -11.28 27.91 3.55
N THR A 434 -11.29 28.05 4.88
CA THR A 434 -11.59 29.33 5.56
C THR A 434 -10.39 30.27 5.64
N ILE A 435 -9.17 29.73 5.52
CA ILE A 435 -7.95 30.54 5.48
C ILE A 435 -7.90 31.19 4.10
N ASP A 436 -8.07 32.52 4.06
CA ASP A 436 -7.85 33.31 2.85
C ASP A 436 -6.43 33.02 2.36
N PRO A 437 -6.23 32.56 1.11
CA PRO A 437 -4.90 32.48 0.54
C PRO A 437 -4.36 33.91 0.49
N GLY A 438 -3.62 34.33 1.51
CA GLY A 438 -3.06 35.67 1.61
C GLY A 438 -2.13 36.06 0.45
N ARG A 439 -1.95 35.17 -0.55
CA ARG A 439 -1.22 35.36 -1.79
C ARG A 439 -1.92 34.60 -2.94
N PRO A 440 -1.85 35.07 -4.21
CA PRO A 440 -2.59 34.49 -5.34
C PRO A 440 -2.25 33.02 -5.60
N SER A 441 -3.25 32.28 -6.06
CA SER A 441 -3.24 30.85 -6.37
C SER A 441 -2.19 30.48 -7.42
N PHE A 442 -1.84 29.19 -7.46
CA PHE A 442 -0.82 28.55 -8.28
C PHE A 442 -1.07 28.62 -9.81
N GLU A 443 -2.00 29.44 -10.30
CA GLU A 443 -2.46 29.47 -11.71
C GLU A 443 -1.42 29.99 -12.72
N GLY A 444 -0.20 30.34 -12.30
CA GLY A 444 0.79 31.00 -13.15
C GLY A 444 2.13 30.28 -13.39
N VAL A 445 2.46 29.23 -12.63
CA VAL A 445 3.77 28.58 -12.75
C VAL A 445 3.64 27.31 -13.59
N ARG A 446 4.13 27.36 -14.83
CA ARG A 446 4.24 26.16 -15.67
C ARG A 446 5.26 25.21 -15.06
N PRO A 447 4.93 23.92 -14.81
CA PRO A 447 5.83 22.91 -14.21
C PRO A 447 7.08 22.53 -15.04
N MET A 448 7.44 23.31 -16.06
CA MET A 448 8.60 23.04 -16.92
C MET A 448 9.86 23.80 -16.49
N ASP A 449 9.75 24.72 -15.53
CA ASP A 449 10.86 25.61 -15.14
C ASP A 449 11.44 25.27 -13.76
N TYR A 450 11.59 23.98 -13.43
CA TYR A 450 12.20 23.53 -12.16
C TYR A 450 13.73 23.67 -12.19
N ASP A 451 14.19 24.91 -12.04
CA ASP A 451 15.40 25.19 -11.25
C ASP A 451 15.00 25.04 -9.78
N LEU A 452 15.82 24.35 -8.98
CA LEU A 452 15.66 24.15 -7.53
C LEU A 452 15.39 25.48 -6.79
N THR A 453 16.04 26.56 -7.25
CA THR A 453 15.83 27.93 -6.77
C THR A 453 14.40 28.39 -7.00
N ARG A 454 13.85 28.11 -8.19
CA ARG A 454 12.46 28.42 -8.54
C ARG A 454 11.49 27.53 -7.82
N LEU A 455 11.83 26.32 -7.38
CA LEU A 455 10.91 25.47 -6.63
C LEU A 455 10.70 25.98 -5.19
N GLY A 456 11.77 26.42 -4.52
CA GLY A 456 11.67 27.14 -3.25
C GLY A 456 10.88 28.45 -3.36
N GLU A 457 11.05 29.19 -4.47
CA GLU A 457 10.26 30.38 -4.80
C GLU A 457 8.81 30.08 -5.21
N THR A 458 8.57 28.96 -5.91
CA THR A 458 7.27 28.49 -6.41
C THR A 458 6.43 27.92 -5.28
N LEU A 459 7.08 27.22 -4.33
CA LEU A 459 6.49 26.79 -3.06
C LEU A 459 6.51 27.89 -2.01
N ARG A 460 7.00 29.08 -2.36
CA ARG A 460 7.03 30.32 -1.57
C ARG A 460 7.41 30.08 -0.10
N ILE A 461 8.41 29.24 0.14
CA ILE A 461 8.93 28.98 1.48
C ILE A 461 9.61 30.27 1.97
N ASP A 462 8.86 31.09 2.69
CA ASP A 462 9.35 32.35 3.19
C ASP A 462 10.43 32.07 4.26
N LYS A 463 11.69 32.36 3.94
CA LYS A 463 12.81 32.20 4.88
C LYS A 463 12.63 33.03 6.16
N THR A 464 11.77 34.05 6.14
CA THR A 464 11.42 34.82 7.36
C THR A 464 10.41 34.10 8.26
N ILE A 465 9.62 33.17 7.71
CA ILE A 465 8.69 32.29 8.46
C ILE A 465 9.39 30.96 8.82
N HIS A 466 10.45 30.61 8.09
CA HIS A 466 11.10 29.29 8.09
C HIS A 466 12.65 29.32 8.15
N PRO A 467 13.30 30.03 9.10
CA PRO A 467 14.75 30.22 9.09
C PRO A 467 15.58 28.94 9.35
N ASN A 468 14.99 27.91 9.97
CA ASN A 468 15.70 26.69 10.42
C ASN A 468 15.36 25.43 9.61
N LEU A 469 14.59 25.56 8.52
CA LEU A 469 14.38 24.43 7.61
C LEU A 469 15.67 24.21 6.81
N PRO A 470 16.22 22.98 6.75
CA PRO A 470 17.29 22.69 5.80
C PRO A 470 16.86 23.14 4.41
N ASN A 471 17.79 23.68 3.61
CA ASN A 471 17.46 24.01 2.24
C ASN A 471 16.88 22.74 1.58
N PRO A 472 15.69 22.77 0.96
CA PRO A 472 15.12 21.61 0.26
C PRO A 472 16.13 20.91 -0.65
N ASP A 473 17.05 21.65 -1.25
CA ASP A 473 18.15 21.12 -2.07
C ASP A 473 19.08 20.20 -1.27
N GLN A 474 19.49 20.63 -0.07
CA GLN A 474 20.33 19.84 0.83
C GLN A 474 19.58 18.65 1.39
N LEU A 475 18.28 18.82 1.68
CA LEU A 475 17.46 17.72 2.17
C LEU A 475 17.25 16.67 1.08
N VAL A 476 16.87 17.04 -0.13
CA VAL A 476 16.63 16.06 -1.21
C VAL A 476 17.95 15.40 -1.64
N GLN A 477 19.07 16.14 -1.71
CA GLN A 477 20.40 15.54 -1.93
C GLN A 477 20.79 14.54 -0.82
N PHE A 478 20.41 14.85 0.42
CA PHE A 478 20.60 13.94 1.57
C PHE A 478 19.67 12.71 1.48
N LEU A 479 18.41 12.88 1.08
CA LEU A 479 17.42 11.80 0.96
C LEU A 479 17.73 10.84 -0.19
N VAL A 480 18.27 11.35 -1.31
CA VAL A 480 18.55 10.57 -2.53
C VAL A 480 19.99 10.02 -2.56
N GLY A 481 20.89 10.53 -1.72
CA GLY A 481 22.29 10.09 -1.64
C GLY A 481 23.10 10.34 -2.93
N ARG A 482 22.62 11.22 -3.82
CA ARG A 482 23.26 11.53 -5.12
C ARG A 482 23.61 13.01 -5.24
N LYS A 483 24.77 13.31 -5.84
CA LYS A 483 25.24 14.69 -6.11
C LYS A 483 25.14 15.12 -7.58
N THR A 484 24.96 14.23 -8.56
CA THR A 484 25.30 14.53 -9.97
C THR A 484 24.22 14.29 -11.02
N ASP A 485 23.07 13.71 -10.68
CA ASP A 485 21.95 13.55 -11.62
C ASP A 485 20.85 14.59 -11.34
N PRO A 486 20.15 15.11 -12.36
CA PRO A 486 18.97 15.92 -12.14
C PRO A 486 17.92 15.10 -11.39
N MET A 487 17.46 15.63 -10.24
CA MET A 487 16.42 15.00 -9.43
C MET A 487 15.11 14.89 -10.22
N THR A 488 14.41 13.79 -10.04
CA THR A 488 13.05 13.65 -10.58
C THR A 488 12.09 14.57 -9.80
N PRO A 489 11.02 15.07 -10.44
CA PRO A 489 9.99 15.83 -9.74
C PRO A 489 9.40 15.10 -8.52
N ASN A 490 9.26 13.78 -8.61
CA ASN A 490 8.75 12.91 -7.55
C ASN A 490 9.65 12.94 -6.29
N GLU A 491 10.97 12.81 -6.45
CA GLU A 491 11.94 12.91 -5.34
C GLU A 491 11.91 14.28 -4.67
N LEU A 492 11.68 15.34 -5.44
CA LEU A 492 11.52 16.70 -4.90
C LEU A 492 10.27 16.76 -4.01
N TYR A 493 9.12 16.27 -4.47
CA TYR A 493 7.90 16.21 -3.66
C TYR A 493 8.11 15.46 -2.34
N ASP A 494 8.75 14.29 -2.39
CA ASP A 494 9.05 13.51 -1.18
C ASP A 494 9.89 14.33 -0.18
N GLY A 495 10.94 15.02 -0.66
CA GLY A 495 11.74 15.87 0.20
C GLY A 495 10.98 17.06 0.77
N PHE A 496 10.08 17.68 0.01
CA PHE A 496 9.21 18.73 0.54
C PHE A 496 8.29 18.22 1.65
N GLU A 497 7.68 17.04 1.45
CA GLU A 497 6.83 16.42 2.46
C GLU A 497 7.59 16.25 3.78
N GLN A 498 8.78 15.67 3.70
CA GLN A 498 9.65 15.39 4.84
C GLN A 498 10.08 16.68 5.56
N CYS A 499 10.44 17.72 4.80
CA CYS A 499 10.75 19.07 5.33
C CYS A 499 9.59 19.61 6.18
N PHE A 500 8.38 19.62 5.60
CA PHE A 500 7.21 20.21 6.25
C PHE A 500 6.73 19.41 7.46
N ILE A 501 6.71 18.09 7.37
CA ILE A 501 6.41 17.22 8.51
C ILE A 501 7.40 17.48 9.64
N THR A 502 8.71 17.49 9.33
CA THR A 502 9.75 17.75 10.31
C THR A 502 9.53 19.08 11.02
N ARG A 503 9.20 20.14 10.26
CA ARG A 503 8.91 21.45 10.85
C ARG A 503 7.70 21.42 11.77
N ILE A 504 6.63 20.74 11.37
CA ILE A 504 5.42 20.58 12.20
C ILE A 504 5.78 19.89 13.50
N LEU A 505 6.52 18.78 13.45
CA LEU A 505 6.89 18.05 14.66
C LEU A 505 7.82 18.89 15.56
N VAL A 506 8.72 19.70 15.01
CA VAL A 506 9.56 20.62 15.81
C VAL A 506 8.72 21.67 16.56
N GLN A 507 7.65 22.17 15.95
CA GLN A 507 6.79 23.20 16.56
C GLN A 507 5.72 22.60 17.48
N GLU A 508 5.09 21.51 17.07
CA GLU A 508 3.97 20.86 17.75
C GLU A 508 4.46 19.67 18.57
N LYS A 509 4.86 19.95 19.82
CA LYS A 509 5.43 18.96 20.74
C LYS A 509 4.52 17.76 20.98
N ASN A 510 3.20 17.96 21.01
CA ASN A 510 2.23 16.88 21.21
C ASN A 510 2.29 15.86 20.06
N LEU A 511 2.26 16.35 18.82
CA LEU A 511 2.36 15.52 17.62
C LEU A 511 3.71 14.82 17.53
N ARG A 512 4.80 15.51 17.90
CA ARG A 512 6.15 14.91 18.00
C ARG A 512 6.19 13.75 18.96
N ASN A 513 5.67 13.94 20.16
CA ASN A 513 5.62 12.90 21.19
C ASN A 513 4.74 11.73 20.75
N PHE A 514 3.60 12.02 20.11
CA PHE A 514 2.75 10.99 19.50
C PHE A 514 3.52 10.16 18.47
N VAL A 515 4.20 10.80 17.51
CA VAL A 515 4.97 10.08 16.48
C VAL A 515 6.09 9.25 17.10
N HIS A 516 6.73 9.73 18.17
CA HIS A 516 7.73 8.97 18.92
C HIS A 516 7.14 7.73 19.61
N VAL A 517 6.06 7.90 20.39
CA VAL A 517 5.40 6.79 21.10
C VAL A 517 4.88 5.73 20.14
N GLN A 518 4.37 6.14 18.97
CA GLN A 518 3.94 5.21 17.92
C GLN A 518 5.10 4.59 17.13
N GLN A 519 6.35 4.92 17.46
CA GLN A 519 7.57 4.53 16.76
C GLN A 519 7.54 4.89 15.26
N GLY A 520 6.84 5.98 14.92
CA GLY A 520 6.86 6.57 13.59
C GLY A 520 8.19 7.22 13.23
N CYS A 521 9.06 7.46 14.22
CA CYS A 521 10.33 8.14 14.01
C CYS A 521 11.24 7.45 12.99
N ARG A 522 11.25 6.12 12.97
CA ARG A 522 11.99 5.33 11.99
C ARG A 522 11.59 5.59 10.52
N ARG A 523 10.45 6.22 10.27
CA ARG A 523 9.90 6.43 8.92
C ARG A 523 10.32 7.74 8.27
N TYR A 524 10.98 8.62 9.02
CA TYR A 524 11.49 9.86 8.47
C TYR A 524 13.00 9.96 8.70
N LEU A 525 13.70 10.35 7.63
CA LEU A 525 15.16 10.39 7.57
C LEU A 525 15.75 11.48 8.47
N MET A 526 14.92 12.43 8.94
CA MET A 526 15.29 13.50 9.88
C MET A 526 15.05 13.15 11.36
N SER A 527 14.89 11.87 11.70
CA SER A 527 14.64 11.40 13.08
C SER A 527 15.63 11.92 14.11
N LYS A 528 16.90 12.11 13.73
CA LYS A 528 17.91 12.78 14.56
C LYS A 528 17.52 14.21 14.99
N ARG A 529 16.88 15.00 14.13
CA ARG A 529 16.54 16.41 14.42
C ARG A 529 15.20 16.60 15.14
N VAL A 530 14.36 15.57 15.14
CA VAL A 530 12.98 15.65 15.65
C VAL A 530 12.85 14.90 16.97
N CYS A 531 13.78 14.03 17.33
CA CYS A 531 13.66 13.26 18.56
C CYS A 531 15.03 12.98 19.19
N GLU A 532 15.33 13.71 20.27
CA GLU A 532 16.50 13.50 21.14
C GLU A 532 16.55 12.04 21.65
N ASP A 533 15.40 11.45 22.01
CA ASP A 533 15.33 10.04 22.44
C ASP A 533 15.66 9.04 21.32
N CYS A 534 15.44 9.39 20.05
CA CYS A 534 15.83 8.56 18.91
C CYS A 534 17.28 8.80 18.47
N GLU A 535 17.92 9.88 18.89
CA GLU A 535 19.32 10.19 18.57
C GLU A 535 20.26 9.07 19.02
N ALA A 536 20.08 8.58 20.26
CA ALA A 536 20.83 7.44 20.81
C ALA A 536 20.55 6.13 20.06
N MET A 537 19.29 5.88 19.67
CA MET A 537 18.91 4.68 18.89
C MET A 537 19.52 4.70 17.48
N ILE A 538 19.50 5.85 16.82
CA ILE A 538 20.07 6.01 15.47
C ILE A 538 21.60 5.96 15.54
N ALA A 539 22.23 6.54 16.57
CA ALA A 539 23.66 6.40 16.79
C ALA A 539 24.07 4.93 16.96
N SER A 540 23.30 4.15 17.73
CA SER A 540 23.50 2.70 17.89
C SER A 540 23.30 1.95 16.58
N LEU A 541 22.22 2.24 15.83
CA LEU A 541 21.91 1.56 14.57
C LEU A 541 22.94 1.86 13.47
N VAL A 542 23.40 3.12 13.38
CA VAL A 542 24.49 3.52 12.47
C VAL A 542 25.77 2.80 12.85
N THR A 543 26.08 2.69 14.14
CA THR A 543 27.24 1.93 14.62
C THR A 543 27.12 0.44 14.25
N ASP A 544 25.95 -0.17 14.43
CA ASP A 544 25.71 -1.57 14.08
C ASP A 544 25.76 -1.84 12.56
N ILE A 545 25.22 -0.94 11.74
CA ILE A 545 25.33 -1.01 10.27
C ILE A 545 26.78 -0.84 9.85
N THR A 546 27.50 0.12 10.42
CA THR A 546 28.93 0.35 10.14
C THR A 546 29.75 -0.88 10.51
N ASN A 547 29.49 -1.50 11.67
CA ASN A 547 30.19 -2.71 12.10
C ASN A 547 29.88 -3.93 11.21
N ARG A 548 28.63 -4.08 10.75
CA ARG A 548 28.23 -5.15 9.82
C ARG A 548 28.81 -4.95 8.42
N GLU A 549 28.87 -3.71 7.96
CA GLU A 549 29.53 -3.35 6.70
C GLU A 549 31.04 -3.56 6.82
N GLU A 550 31.67 -3.26 7.97
CA GLU A 550 33.07 -3.60 8.25
C GLU A 550 33.34 -5.11 8.20
N GLU A 551 32.48 -5.97 8.79
CA GLU A 551 32.65 -7.43 8.73
C GLU A 551 32.48 -8.00 7.30
N VAL A 552 31.50 -7.48 6.54
CA VAL A 552 31.25 -7.90 5.15
C VAL A 552 32.35 -7.39 4.21
N PHE A 553 32.87 -6.19 4.46
CA PHE A 553 33.97 -5.60 3.70
C PHE A 553 35.32 -6.28 4.02
N GLU A 554 35.62 -6.56 5.29
CA GLU A 554 36.85 -7.28 5.66
C GLU A 554 36.86 -8.72 5.15
N SER A 555 35.70 -9.39 5.13
CA SER A 555 35.60 -10.74 4.55
C SER A 555 35.75 -10.73 3.02
N GLY A 556 35.09 -9.80 2.32
CA GLY A 556 35.21 -9.64 0.87
C GLY A 556 36.62 -9.25 0.41
N ILE A 557 37.30 -8.36 1.14
CA ILE A 557 38.69 -8.00 0.85
C ILE A 557 39.65 -9.15 1.15
N ARG A 558 39.47 -9.89 2.25
CA ARG A 558 40.33 -11.06 2.54
C ARG A 558 40.23 -12.14 1.45
N GLU A 559 39.04 -12.34 0.90
CA GLU A 559 38.80 -13.30 -0.18
C GLU A 559 39.47 -12.84 -1.49
N GLN A 560 39.27 -11.57 -1.87
CA GLN A 560 39.88 -11.00 -3.08
C GLN A 560 41.41 -10.87 -2.98
N VAL A 561 41.94 -10.50 -1.82
CA VAL A 561 43.40 -10.39 -1.59
C VAL A 561 44.05 -11.77 -1.54
N SER A 562 43.38 -12.79 -1.01
CA SER A 562 43.87 -14.17 -1.09
C SER A 562 43.93 -14.65 -2.54
N GLU A 563 42.91 -14.34 -3.35
CA GLU A 563 42.91 -14.64 -4.79
C GLU A 563 44.01 -13.90 -5.56
N ILE A 564 44.32 -12.66 -5.18
CA ILE A 564 45.37 -11.86 -5.82
C ILE A 564 46.77 -12.32 -5.40
N LEU A 565 46.98 -12.67 -4.12
CA LEU A 565 48.25 -13.20 -3.60
C LEU A 565 48.57 -14.58 -4.17
N GLU A 566 47.56 -15.41 -4.45
CA GLU A 566 47.75 -16.69 -5.15
C GLU A 566 48.11 -16.53 -6.64
N ARG A 567 47.82 -15.35 -7.24
CA ARG A 567 48.04 -15.06 -8.67
C ARG A 567 49.24 -14.15 -8.96
N SER A 568 49.79 -13.46 -7.96
CA SER A 568 50.86 -12.47 -8.12
C SER A 568 52.26 -13.08 -7.94
N VAL A 569 53.18 -12.78 -8.87
CA VAL A 569 54.62 -13.18 -8.83
C VAL A 569 55.48 -12.13 -8.10
N ASP A 570 54.90 -11.01 -7.67
CA ASP A 570 55.65 -9.89 -7.07
C ASP A 570 54.99 -9.42 -5.77
N GLN A 571 55.49 -9.95 -4.65
CA GLN A 571 54.99 -9.68 -3.30
C GLN A 571 55.21 -8.23 -2.85
N ASP A 572 56.22 -7.54 -3.39
CA ASP A 572 56.60 -6.20 -2.96
C ASP A 572 55.59 -5.14 -3.44
N ARG A 573 55.04 -5.33 -4.64
CA ARG A 573 53.98 -4.45 -5.18
C ARG A 573 52.65 -4.62 -4.44
N SER A 574 52.32 -5.84 -4.02
CA SER A 574 51.12 -6.12 -3.21
C SER A 574 51.23 -5.54 -1.79
N MET A 575 52.41 -5.57 -1.17
CA MET A 575 52.66 -4.96 0.14
C MET A 575 52.66 -3.42 0.11
N ALA A 576 53.17 -2.81 -0.96
CA ALA A 576 53.10 -1.35 -1.15
C ALA A 576 51.65 -0.86 -1.26
N LEU A 577 50.79 -1.59 -1.98
CA LEU A 577 49.35 -1.28 -2.10
C LEU A 577 48.60 -1.49 -0.77
N TRP A 578 48.96 -2.52 0.01
CA TRP A 578 48.41 -2.74 1.34
C TRP A 578 48.77 -1.61 2.32
N THR A 579 50.00 -1.10 2.23
CA THR A 579 50.48 0.01 3.07
C THR A 579 49.78 1.32 2.71
N ALA A 580 49.59 1.62 1.42
CA ALA A 580 48.87 2.80 0.96
C ALA A 580 47.38 2.80 1.38
N ALA A 581 46.73 1.64 1.36
CA ALA A 581 45.34 1.49 1.82
C ALA A 581 45.20 1.71 3.34
N LEU A 582 46.19 1.28 4.12
CA LEU A 582 46.25 1.51 5.57
C LEU A 582 46.55 2.98 5.93
N GLU A 583 47.39 3.65 5.15
CA GLU A 583 47.71 5.07 5.36
C GLU A 583 46.49 5.97 5.09
N TRP A 584 45.67 5.64 4.08
CA TRP A 584 44.38 6.32 3.84
C TRP A 584 43.37 6.12 4.98
N ARG A 585 43.37 4.93 5.62
CA ARG A 585 42.55 4.63 6.80
C ARG A 585 42.91 5.51 8.01
N VAL A 586 44.20 5.84 8.21
CA VAL A 586 44.66 6.71 9.30
C VAL A 586 44.21 8.17 9.10
N VAL A 587 44.16 8.64 7.85
CA VAL A 587 43.67 9.98 7.50
C VAL A 587 42.15 10.09 7.66
N ALA A 588 41.40 9.06 7.24
CA ALA A 588 39.94 9.03 7.35
C ALA A 588 39.42 8.93 8.80
N MET A 589 40.19 8.37 9.73
CA MET A 589 39.87 8.29 11.16
C MET A 589 40.41 9.48 11.99
N GLY A 590 40.81 10.58 11.34
CA GLY A 590 41.19 11.83 12.01
C GLY A 590 42.65 11.94 12.48
N GLY A 591 43.55 11.07 12.02
CA GLY A 591 44.99 11.18 12.28
C GLY A 591 45.67 12.24 11.41
N LYS A 592 46.50 13.11 12.02
CA LYS A 592 47.32 14.09 11.26
C LYS A 592 48.54 13.42 10.65
N VAL A 593 48.59 13.35 9.31
CA VAL A 593 49.79 13.04 8.53
C VAL A 593 50.25 14.32 7.83
N THR A 594 51.54 14.67 7.94
CA THR A 594 52.14 15.81 7.21
C THR A 594 52.81 15.27 5.95
N ILE A 595 52.22 15.53 4.78
CA ILE A 595 52.81 15.17 3.49
C ILE A 595 53.53 16.41 2.94
N LYS A 596 54.81 16.27 2.61
CA LYS A 596 55.56 17.25 1.82
C LYS A 596 55.20 17.04 0.35
N GLU A 597 54.62 18.04 -0.28
CA GLU A 597 54.40 18.06 -1.72
C GLU A 597 55.72 18.27 -2.46
N GLU A 598 56.14 17.27 -3.24
CA GLU A 598 56.95 17.48 -4.43
C GLU A 598 56.10 17.10 -5.63
N GLY A 599 55.95 18.05 -6.55
CA GLY A 599 54.94 18.02 -7.58
C GLY A 599 55.29 17.16 -8.79
N SER A 600 54.24 16.75 -9.48
CA SER A 600 54.18 16.74 -10.94
C SER A 600 52.71 16.57 -11.34
N GLN A 601 52.23 17.49 -12.18
CA GLN A 601 51.02 17.34 -12.96
C GLN A 601 51.23 16.24 -14.00
N GLU A 602 50.36 15.25 -14.02
CA GLU A 602 49.95 14.55 -15.22
C GLU A 602 48.51 14.04 -14.99
N GLU A 603 47.59 14.54 -15.82
CA GLU A 603 46.23 14.04 -15.95
C GLU A 603 46.31 12.65 -16.58
N ASP A 604 45.81 11.62 -15.89
CA ASP A 604 45.56 10.31 -16.49
C ASP A 604 44.14 9.84 -16.13
N ASP A 605 43.38 9.55 -17.19
CA ASP A 605 41.92 9.46 -17.22
C ASP A 605 41.42 8.01 -17.08
N ASP A 606 42.15 7.15 -16.36
CA ASP A 606 41.81 5.73 -16.20
C ASP A 606 41.82 5.31 -14.72
N LYS A 607 40.88 5.87 -13.94
CA LYS A 607 40.56 5.33 -12.61
C LYS A 607 39.96 3.94 -12.75
N THR A 608 40.61 2.95 -12.15
CA THR A 608 40.11 1.57 -12.05
C THR A 608 38.77 1.53 -11.30
N ASN A 609 37.94 0.52 -11.55
CA ASN A 609 36.66 0.34 -10.86
C ASN A 609 36.81 0.29 -9.32
N PHE A 610 37.98 -0.11 -8.84
CA PHE A 610 38.31 -0.13 -7.42
C PHE A 610 38.56 1.28 -6.86
N GLU A 611 39.28 2.15 -7.57
CA GLU A 611 39.51 3.55 -7.14
C GLU A 611 38.21 4.37 -7.14
N LYS A 612 37.29 4.09 -8.07
CA LYS A 612 35.95 4.69 -8.08
C LYS A 612 35.10 4.23 -6.88
N GLU A 613 35.25 2.98 -6.46
CA GLU A 613 34.51 2.44 -5.31
C GLU A 613 35.10 2.96 -3.97
N VAL A 614 36.43 3.07 -3.86
CA VAL A 614 37.09 3.67 -2.68
C VAL A 614 36.71 5.14 -2.52
N GLU A 615 36.62 5.89 -3.62
CA GLU A 615 36.17 7.29 -3.61
C GLU A 615 34.69 7.41 -3.23
N ARG A 616 33.86 6.45 -3.66
CA ARG A 616 32.43 6.38 -3.30
C ARG A 616 32.23 6.09 -1.80
N GLN A 617 33.05 5.20 -1.23
CA GLN A 617 33.00 4.79 0.17
C GLN A 617 33.58 5.89 1.11
N GLY A 618 34.65 6.58 0.69
CA GLY A 618 35.23 7.72 1.45
C GLY A 618 34.29 8.93 1.58
N VAL A 619 33.40 9.13 0.59
CA VAL A 619 32.37 10.18 0.63
C VAL A 619 31.27 9.86 1.65
N LEU A 620 30.93 8.58 1.83
CA LEU A 620 29.92 8.12 2.80
C LEU A 620 30.38 8.39 4.26
N LEU A 621 31.67 8.15 4.54
CA LEU A 621 32.28 8.42 5.85
C LEU A 621 32.41 9.93 6.15
N THR A 622 32.64 10.75 5.13
CA THR A 622 32.65 12.22 5.27
C THR A 622 31.26 12.77 5.61
N GLN A 623 30.19 12.12 5.14
CA GLN A 623 28.80 12.49 5.46
C GLN A 623 28.41 12.19 6.91
N ILE A 624 29.07 11.22 7.56
CA ILE A 624 28.90 10.94 9.00
C ILE A 624 29.61 12.02 9.83
N ALA A 625 30.79 12.48 9.42
CA ALA A 625 31.56 13.52 10.12
C ALA A 625 30.93 14.93 10.01
N CYS A 626 30.14 15.22 8.97
CA CYS A 626 29.42 16.50 8.85
C CYS A 626 28.23 16.67 9.81
N LEU A 627 27.92 15.67 10.64
CA LEU A 627 26.82 15.73 11.62
C LEU A 627 27.24 16.29 12.99
N ASP A 628 28.53 16.50 13.25
CA ASP A 628 29.08 16.96 14.54
C ASP A 628 29.39 18.46 14.61
N TYR A 629 28.82 19.30 13.73
CA TYR A 629 29.15 20.73 13.67
C TYR A 629 28.03 21.63 14.23
N GLU A 630 27.92 21.71 15.56
CA GLU A 630 27.39 22.88 16.28
C GLU A 630 28.23 23.16 17.53
N GLU A 631 29.02 24.23 17.51
CA GLU A 631 29.19 25.25 18.57
C GLU A 631 30.37 26.17 18.22
N ASP A 632 30.08 27.39 17.78
CA ASP A 632 30.71 28.62 18.29
C ASP A 632 30.36 29.81 17.39
N SER A 633 29.39 30.60 17.81
CA SER A 633 29.32 32.01 17.43
C SER A 633 28.76 32.82 18.58
N ASN A 634 29.65 33.16 19.51
CA ASN A 634 29.47 34.23 20.46
C ASN A 634 29.84 35.55 19.77
N PRO A 635 28.97 36.57 19.65
CA PRO A 635 29.36 37.88 19.17
C PRO A 635 29.35 38.88 20.32
N GLU A 636 30.48 38.98 21.03
CA GLU A 636 30.89 40.23 21.67
C GLU A 636 32.12 40.78 20.94
N GLU A 637 32.22 42.11 20.89
CA GLU A 637 33.26 42.98 20.30
C GLU A 637 33.09 43.40 18.83
N SER A 638 32.36 44.50 18.59
CA SER A 638 32.92 45.87 18.53
C SER A 638 31.85 46.88 18.12
#